data_AF-Q2FN07-F1
#
_entry.id   AF-Q2FN07-F1
#
_cell.length_a   1.000
_cell.length_b   1.000
_cell.length_c   1.000
_cell.angle_alpha   90.00
_cell.angle_beta   90.00
_cell.angle_gamma   90.00
#
_symmetry.space_group_name_H-M   'P 1'
#
loop_
_entity.id
_entity.type
_entity.pdbx_description
1 polymer ?
#
loop_
_entity_poly.entity_id
_entity_poly.type
_entity_poly.pdbx_seq_one_letter_code
_entity_poly.pdbx_strand_id
1 'polypeptide(L)'
;MKSIFRPNPERMRLKGNLKGLLRLLDGKNDTALRIEAILALGRMKTPVAVEELIRLFQDPEYGIRNAASHALVQIGSDAINPLIRALSVSDEETARMIHTTLTAMGDDAAREIVKNITTLQGIGYERAGYILNSMGTRIIPVLIDAYGTEDQTTTRFIEGLFESFGRSAIQPLIKGLNHDHEEVRARISAYLIILGDQVVGDLLSSCGQDEEWLRELKFYIISEIGKPALDPLYQALKDPNPVTSSMAQKAFLEFGESAIMPLISGLYDQDPEVRKVSENALTRIGEPVIPHLLEEMSVRRDTDREPIISVIQHIGEPAIPYLIGNLIHSKGDRSKQMVQILSRMGAVTIPYLINSVREQSDTSGIKEAILSMGRIAFPFLEEASERERGKTSVFAIDLLRQIDPVRSIEPMISALYHTDREVRETALDNLVASGEIAIPRLIQVLGSGDEEAVDLAKIALMKNGELAIPHLVDSLSDPMGANHALILEILRENETAALPYLIPFMAPGKDGYDEAMTLIREIGADATAPLLQALSGSGPELAREITSYLSELFSQDPRKFIMRLFSGQVPDTDLMYELVHTSPEVVIPELIDIFQGDDGSRALIAGDLLSRFGKDAIPPFIDALRSETDDDRKLEITSFLIRIGEDAIPDLVARLGDEDIAPYAMAALSAIGEPAVPALLPLLKSPDLIAQQYAIHALTRIGTPAASALMTLMQEDESLVPLISRIMAGMGGSALPELIQELETLQGSGQEGSSRGIAVMSLITEIALSNRDDLRHLFSIQNPILITMFERIFISKGEQILAPLLDAVMYEQAVPDMAANIITSMRPQAQTAVTRLLKSIGPGDRRRIALLKVLGVLKDPASAPLMYEALQDPDHEIRMTAIRELGKFGREALGPLTDAMHDPDPHVRAAAVESLGDIGLPVLDQLIAALKDPDGSIRAAALKGISKIGEPGQFMLVQTLDDKDRKVRNAVARLLEESGWKPKYTTDRLSYLFAKEKFDDLIRIGPPSVDTLAKGLHDDDPEIRERSRDALAVIRDSIQT
;
A
#
# COMPACT_ATOMS: atom_id res chain seq x y z
N MET A 1 -107.93 -52.59 31.97
CA MET A 1 -106.52 -52.33 32.34
C MET A 1 -105.57 -52.65 31.18
N LYS A 2 -105.58 -51.84 30.11
CA LYS A 2 -104.57 -51.89 29.02
C LYS A 2 -104.23 -50.44 28.61
N SER A 3 -103.74 -49.68 29.57
CA SER A 3 -102.95 -48.47 29.35
C SER A 3 -101.75 -48.56 30.28
N ILE A 4 -100.67 -47.86 29.94
CA ILE A 4 -99.40 -47.75 30.69
C ILE A 4 -98.40 -48.87 30.41
N PHE A 5 -97.89 -48.97 29.18
CA PHE A 5 -96.47 -49.22 28.96
C PHE A 5 -96.07 -48.54 27.64
N ARG A 6 -95.58 -47.30 27.72
CA ARG A 6 -94.81 -46.70 26.60
C ARG A 6 -93.63 -47.65 26.36
N PRO A 7 -93.43 -48.16 25.14
CA PRO A 7 -92.23 -48.94 24.82
C PRO A 7 -91.02 -48.10 25.24
N ASN A 8 -90.06 -48.71 25.95
CA ASN A 8 -88.84 -48.02 26.36
C ASN A 8 -87.71 -48.54 25.46
N PRO A 9 -87.27 -47.75 24.44
CA PRO A 9 -86.24 -48.19 23.51
C PRO A 9 -84.91 -48.51 24.20
N GLU A 10 -84.56 -47.78 25.25
CA GLU A 10 -83.33 -48.03 26.01
C GLU A 10 -83.37 -49.39 26.74
N ARG A 11 -84.53 -49.76 27.29
CA ARG A 11 -84.73 -51.09 27.88
C ARG A 11 -84.71 -52.19 26.82
N MET A 12 -85.19 -51.92 25.60
CA MET A 12 -85.11 -52.86 24.47
C MET A 12 -83.65 -53.03 24.00
N ARG A 13 -82.88 -51.95 23.98
CA ARG A 13 -81.43 -51.94 23.71
C ARG A 13 -80.68 -52.86 24.65
N LEU A 14 -80.86 -52.67 25.96
CA LEU A 14 -80.21 -53.46 27.01
C LEU A 14 -80.59 -54.96 26.97
N LYS A 15 -81.75 -55.29 26.39
CA LYS A 15 -82.20 -56.67 26.19
C LYS A 15 -81.82 -57.26 24.83
N GLY A 16 -81.10 -56.53 23.98
CA GLY A 16 -80.75 -56.95 22.63
C GLY A 16 -81.96 -57.13 21.69
N ASN A 17 -83.10 -56.49 21.99
CA ASN A 17 -84.33 -56.65 21.21
C ASN A 17 -84.33 -55.79 19.92
N LEU A 18 -83.49 -56.18 18.97
CA LEU A 18 -83.33 -55.49 17.69
C LEU A 18 -84.64 -55.44 16.89
N LYS A 19 -85.36 -56.57 16.78
CA LYS A 19 -86.64 -56.63 16.05
C LYS A 19 -87.69 -55.69 16.64
N GLY A 20 -87.69 -55.54 17.97
CA GLY A 20 -88.57 -54.61 18.67
C GLY A 20 -88.24 -53.16 18.35
N LEU A 21 -86.95 -52.80 18.34
CA LEU A 21 -86.49 -51.45 18.00
C LEU A 21 -86.74 -51.08 16.53
N LEU A 22 -86.50 -52.00 15.60
CA LEU A 22 -86.79 -51.78 14.17
C LEU A 22 -88.28 -51.55 13.92
N ARG A 23 -89.16 -52.29 14.58
CA ARG A 23 -90.62 -52.07 14.50
C ARG A 23 -91.08 -50.70 15.01
N LEU A 24 -90.32 -50.09 15.93
CA LEU A 24 -90.65 -48.75 16.44
C LEU A 24 -90.31 -47.64 15.43
N LEU A 25 -89.49 -47.93 14.41
CA LEU A 25 -89.16 -46.97 13.34
C LEU A 25 -90.35 -46.70 12.42
N ASP A 26 -91.22 -47.69 12.20
CA ASP A 26 -92.42 -47.62 11.35
C ASP A 26 -93.63 -46.93 12.03
N GLY A 27 -93.51 -46.54 13.29
CA GLY A 27 -94.60 -45.98 14.08
C GLY A 27 -94.97 -44.55 13.67
N LYS A 28 -96.01 -44.37 12.85
CA LYS A 28 -96.34 -43.06 12.21
C LYS A 28 -96.66 -41.87 13.13
N ASN A 29 -96.95 -42.05 14.43
CA ASN A 29 -97.54 -41.00 15.27
C ASN A 29 -96.73 -40.58 16.51
N ASP A 30 -95.49 -41.04 16.71
CA ASP A 30 -94.66 -40.64 17.86
C ASP A 30 -93.20 -40.40 17.43
N THR A 31 -92.93 -39.21 16.90
CA THR A 31 -91.60 -38.75 16.45
C THR A 31 -90.55 -38.88 17.55
N ALA A 32 -90.90 -38.56 18.81
CA ALA A 32 -89.98 -38.66 19.94
C ALA A 32 -89.60 -40.11 20.22
N LEU A 33 -90.56 -41.05 20.19
CA LEU A 33 -90.30 -42.47 20.37
C LEU A 33 -89.47 -43.07 19.21
N ARG A 34 -89.71 -42.62 17.98
CA ARG A 34 -88.89 -43.01 16.81
C ARG A 34 -87.44 -42.54 16.99
N ILE A 35 -87.21 -41.29 17.40
CA ILE A 35 -85.88 -40.75 17.70
C ILE A 35 -85.21 -41.54 18.83
N GLU A 36 -85.92 -41.82 19.94
CA GLU A 36 -85.40 -42.65 21.04
C GLU A 36 -85.00 -44.06 20.55
N ALA A 37 -85.77 -44.65 19.63
CA ALA A 37 -85.47 -45.95 19.02
C ALA A 37 -84.27 -45.90 18.06
N ILE A 38 -84.16 -44.86 17.23
CA ILE A 38 -83.03 -44.63 16.33
C ILE A 38 -81.72 -44.47 17.12
N LEU A 39 -81.73 -43.61 18.15
CA LEU A 39 -80.57 -43.42 19.01
C LEU A 39 -80.22 -44.68 19.81
N ALA A 40 -81.24 -45.45 20.23
CA ALA A 40 -81.00 -46.75 20.85
C ALA A 40 -80.32 -47.73 19.88
N LEU A 41 -80.71 -47.78 18.61
CA LEU A 41 -80.06 -48.59 17.57
C LEU A 41 -78.62 -48.15 17.30
N GLY A 42 -78.37 -46.83 17.24
CA GLY A 42 -77.01 -46.28 17.15
C GLY A 42 -76.13 -46.72 18.32
N ARG A 43 -76.65 -46.63 19.56
CA ARG A 43 -75.98 -47.12 20.78
C ARG A 43 -75.83 -48.64 20.85
N MET A 44 -76.57 -49.43 20.04
CA MET A 44 -76.32 -50.87 19.90
C MET A 44 -75.11 -51.16 19.01
N LYS A 45 -74.71 -50.21 18.15
CA LYS A 45 -73.68 -50.39 17.13
C LYS A 45 -73.91 -51.63 16.27
N THR A 46 -75.17 -51.86 15.87
CA THR A 46 -75.57 -53.06 15.13
C THR A 46 -75.60 -52.78 13.62
N PRO A 47 -74.78 -53.47 12.79
CA PRO A 47 -74.74 -53.25 11.34
C PRO A 47 -76.08 -53.58 10.65
N VAL A 48 -76.85 -54.49 11.25
CA VAL A 48 -78.17 -54.92 10.74
C VAL A 48 -79.18 -53.76 10.64
N ALA A 49 -78.97 -52.66 11.39
CA ALA A 49 -79.85 -51.49 11.35
C ALA A 49 -79.44 -50.45 10.29
N VAL A 50 -78.26 -50.55 9.68
CA VAL A 50 -77.69 -49.50 8.82
C VAL A 50 -78.58 -49.18 7.62
N GLU A 51 -79.02 -50.19 6.86
CA GLU A 51 -79.87 -49.98 5.67
C GLU A 51 -81.19 -49.30 6.03
N GLU A 52 -81.78 -49.67 7.16
CA GLU A 52 -83.04 -49.07 7.62
C GLU A 52 -82.83 -47.64 8.13
N LEU A 53 -81.68 -47.35 8.76
CA LEU A 53 -81.31 -46.00 9.17
C LEU A 53 -81.01 -45.08 7.96
N ILE A 54 -80.39 -45.61 6.89
CA ILE A 54 -80.16 -44.86 5.65
C ILE A 54 -81.49 -44.50 4.98
N ARG A 55 -82.47 -45.42 4.96
CA ARG A 55 -83.82 -45.12 4.45
C ARG A 55 -84.49 -43.95 5.16
N LEU A 56 -84.24 -43.78 6.46
CA LEU A 56 -84.78 -42.66 7.24
C LEU A 56 -84.23 -41.28 6.83
N PHE A 57 -83.22 -41.20 5.98
CA PHE A 57 -82.82 -39.92 5.36
C PHE A 57 -83.88 -39.33 4.42
N GLN A 58 -84.86 -40.14 3.99
CA GLN A 58 -86.03 -39.66 3.23
C GLN A 58 -87.24 -39.35 4.13
N ASP A 59 -87.11 -39.48 5.46
CA ASP A 59 -88.21 -39.16 6.37
C ASP A 59 -88.51 -37.65 6.31
N PRO A 60 -89.78 -37.22 6.26
CA PRO A 60 -90.14 -35.80 6.18
C PRO A 60 -89.67 -35.00 7.40
N GLU A 61 -89.54 -35.62 8.57
CA GLU A 61 -89.11 -34.95 9.80
C GLU A 61 -87.58 -34.83 9.88
N TYR A 62 -87.07 -33.60 9.87
CA TYR A 62 -85.62 -33.34 9.94
C TYR A 62 -85.00 -33.93 11.22
N GLY A 63 -85.73 -33.91 12.34
CA GLY A 63 -85.28 -34.51 13.60
C GLY A 63 -85.01 -36.02 13.49
N ILE A 64 -85.75 -36.72 12.63
CA ILE A 64 -85.56 -38.15 12.36
C ILE A 64 -84.36 -38.37 11.45
N ARG A 65 -84.20 -37.56 10.39
CA ARG A 65 -83.02 -37.61 9.50
C ARG A 65 -81.74 -37.37 10.29
N ASN A 66 -81.73 -36.37 11.16
CA ASN A 66 -80.57 -36.04 12.00
C ASN A 66 -80.30 -37.12 13.06
N ALA A 67 -81.35 -37.66 13.70
CA ALA A 67 -81.18 -38.79 14.63
C ALA A 67 -80.60 -40.02 13.92
N ALA A 68 -81.04 -40.30 12.68
CA ALA A 68 -80.51 -41.40 11.88
C ALA A 68 -79.04 -41.17 11.51
N SER A 69 -78.67 -39.93 11.14
CA SER A 69 -77.28 -39.54 10.88
C SER A 69 -76.41 -39.77 12.13
N HIS A 70 -76.85 -39.26 13.29
CA HIS A 70 -76.16 -39.50 14.56
C HIS A 70 -76.05 -40.99 14.93
N ALA A 71 -77.10 -41.78 14.68
CA ALA A 71 -77.06 -43.22 14.93
C ALA A 71 -76.08 -43.94 14.00
N LEU A 72 -75.99 -43.53 12.73
CA LEU A 72 -75.02 -44.06 11.77
C LEU A 72 -73.58 -43.69 12.13
N VAL A 73 -73.34 -42.45 12.58
CA VAL A 73 -72.04 -42.04 13.12
C VAL A 73 -71.66 -42.89 14.35
N GLN A 74 -72.62 -43.20 15.22
CA GLN A 74 -72.37 -44.07 16.40
C GLN A 74 -72.08 -45.53 16.04
N ILE A 75 -72.67 -46.05 14.96
CA ILE A 75 -72.38 -47.39 14.43
C ILE A 75 -70.93 -47.45 13.93
N GLY A 76 -70.44 -46.39 13.29
CA GLY A 76 -69.05 -46.30 12.85
C GLY A 76 -68.80 -47.02 11.53
N SER A 77 -67.66 -47.72 11.41
CA SER A 77 -67.14 -48.28 10.15
C SER A 77 -68.15 -49.10 9.33
N ASP A 78 -69.02 -49.87 10.01
CA ASP A 78 -70.02 -50.71 9.36
C ASP A 78 -71.06 -49.92 8.54
N ALA A 79 -71.24 -48.63 8.85
CA ALA A 79 -72.16 -47.74 8.13
C ALA A 79 -71.53 -47.05 6.91
N ILE A 80 -70.20 -46.99 6.82
CA ILE A 80 -69.48 -46.17 5.82
C ILE A 80 -69.68 -46.70 4.40
N ASN A 81 -69.40 -47.99 4.16
CA ASN A 81 -69.54 -48.57 2.82
C ASN A 81 -70.98 -48.56 2.28
N PRO A 82 -72.01 -48.88 3.08
CA PRO A 82 -73.40 -48.67 2.69
C PRO A 82 -73.73 -47.22 2.32
N LEU A 83 -73.24 -46.24 3.10
CA LEU A 83 -73.41 -44.81 2.79
C LEU A 83 -72.71 -44.40 1.49
N ILE A 84 -71.49 -44.88 1.24
CA ILE A 84 -70.75 -44.63 0.00
C ILE A 84 -71.53 -45.17 -1.21
N ARG A 85 -72.05 -46.40 -1.15
CA ARG A 85 -72.86 -46.97 -2.23
C ARG A 85 -74.13 -46.16 -2.49
N ALA A 86 -74.73 -45.59 -1.44
CA ALA A 86 -75.92 -44.77 -1.56
C ALA A 86 -75.66 -43.43 -2.27
N LEU A 87 -74.43 -42.90 -2.29
CA LEU A 87 -74.10 -41.61 -2.93
C LEU A 87 -74.50 -41.54 -4.40
N SER A 88 -74.32 -42.65 -5.13
CA SER A 88 -74.57 -42.73 -6.57
C SER A 88 -76.05 -42.80 -6.94
N VAL A 89 -76.91 -43.24 -6.01
CA VAL A 89 -78.33 -43.53 -6.26
C VAL A 89 -79.31 -42.65 -5.48
N SER A 90 -78.78 -41.78 -4.60
CA SER A 90 -79.57 -40.91 -3.73
C SER A 90 -79.99 -39.61 -4.41
N ASP A 91 -81.19 -39.11 -4.07
CA ASP A 91 -81.63 -37.76 -4.39
C ASP A 91 -80.81 -36.70 -3.62
N GLU A 92 -81.01 -35.43 -3.94
CA GLU A 92 -80.17 -34.34 -3.41
C GLU A 92 -80.29 -34.19 -1.88
N GLU A 93 -81.48 -34.37 -1.32
CA GLU A 93 -81.71 -34.27 0.12
C GLU A 93 -81.05 -35.42 0.89
N THR A 94 -81.20 -36.67 0.40
CA THR A 94 -80.53 -37.83 0.98
C THR A 94 -79.02 -37.72 0.82
N ALA A 95 -78.52 -37.28 -0.34
CA ALA A 95 -77.10 -37.07 -0.57
C ALA A 95 -76.50 -36.02 0.38
N ARG A 96 -77.25 -34.96 0.72
CA ARG A 96 -76.83 -33.97 1.72
C ARG A 96 -76.71 -34.57 3.12
N MET A 97 -77.65 -35.44 3.50
CA MET A 97 -77.57 -36.18 4.76
C MET A 97 -76.41 -37.18 4.78
N ILE A 98 -76.16 -37.86 3.66
CA ILE A 98 -74.99 -38.74 3.52
C ILE A 98 -73.69 -37.93 3.63
N HIS A 99 -73.62 -36.77 2.96
CA HIS A 99 -72.47 -35.87 3.04
C HIS A 99 -72.18 -35.47 4.49
N THR A 100 -73.16 -34.91 5.22
CA THR A 100 -72.96 -34.49 6.61
C THR A 100 -72.57 -35.66 7.51
N THR A 101 -73.16 -36.84 7.28
CA THR A 101 -72.85 -38.06 8.03
C THR A 101 -71.41 -38.53 7.77
N LEU A 102 -70.98 -38.66 6.51
CA LEU A 102 -69.64 -39.08 6.15
C LEU A 102 -68.57 -38.06 6.57
N THR A 103 -68.82 -36.76 6.42
CA THR A 103 -67.92 -35.71 6.92
C THR A 103 -67.75 -35.77 8.45
N ALA A 104 -68.82 -36.08 9.19
CA ALA A 104 -68.78 -36.26 10.65
C ALA A 104 -68.05 -37.54 11.07
N MET A 105 -68.02 -38.57 10.22
CA MET A 105 -67.26 -39.81 10.45
C MET A 105 -65.75 -39.64 10.21
N GLY A 106 -65.33 -38.56 9.55
CA GLY A 106 -63.93 -38.15 9.46
C GLY A 106 -63.04 -39.12 8.67
N ASP A 107 -61.84 -39.38 9.17
CA ASP A 107 -60.77 -40.05 8.43
C ASP A 107 -61.12 -41.49 8.00
N ASP A 108 -61.94 -42.19 8.77
CA ASP A 108 -62.42 -43.54 8.41
C ASP A 108 -63.32 -43.50 7.17
N ALA A 109 -64.15 -42.46 7.05
CA ALA A 109 -64.95 -42.24 5.85
C ALA A 109 -64.07 -41.82 4.68
N ALA A 110 -63.08 -40.94 4.91
CA ALA A 110 -62.16 -40.53 3.86
C ALA A 110 -61.39 -41.73 3.26
N ARG A 111 -60.84 -42.62 4.11
CA ARG A 111 -60.14 -43.84 3.68
C ARG A 111 -61.00 -44.74 2.80
N GLU A 112 -62.22 -45.04 3.24
CA GLU A 112 -63.11 -45.90 2.49
C GLU A 112 -63.66 -45.23 1.21
N ILE A 113 -63.86 -43.91 1.21
CA ILE A 113 -64.25 -43.16 -0.01
C ILE A 113 -63.15 -43.29 -1.07
N VAL A 114 -61.89 -43.04 -0.70
CA VAL A 114 -60.75 -43.13 -1.63
C VAL A 114 -60.58 -44.57 -2.15
N LYS A 115 -60.69 -45.56 -1.26
CA LYS A 115 -60.62 -46.99 -1.63
C LYS A 115 -61.70 -47.43 -2.63
N ASN A 116 -62.89 -46.84 -2.54
CA ASN A 116 -64.03 -47.20 -3.40
C ASN A 116 -64.23 -46.25 -4.59
N ILE A 117 -63.33 -45.30 -4.84
CA ILE A 117 -63.54 -44.25 -5.85
C ILE A 117 -63.78 -44.82 -7.26
N THR A 118 -63.12 -45.93 -7.60
CA THR A 118 -63.27 -46.64 -8.88
C THR A 118 -64.65 -47.26 -9.07
N THR A 119 -65.36 -47.54 -7.97
CA THR A 119 -66.71 -48.10 -7.97
C THR A 119 -67.80 -47.02 -8.07
N LEU A 120 -67.44 -45.76 -7.83
CA LEU A 120 -68.33 -44.61 -7.93
C LEU A 120 -68.28 -44.06 -9.36
N GLN A 121 -69.44 -43.94 -10.02
CA GLN A 121 -69.55 -43.39 -11.37
C GLN A 121 -70.44 -42.14 -11.42
N GLY A 122 -70.14 -41.23 -12.35
CA GLY A 122 -70.90 -40.01 -12.60
C GLY A 122 -71.02 -39.13 -11.35
N ILE A 123 -72.25 -38.80 -10.97
CA ILE A 123 -72.56 -37.92 -9.83
C ILE A 123 -71.97 -38.46 -8.49
N GLY A 124 -71.83 -39.78 -8.33
CA GLY A 124 -71.23 -40.36 -7.13
C GLY A 124 -69.76 -39.99 -6.94
N TYR A 125 -69.00 -39.91 -8.04
CA TYR A 125 -67.59 -39.53 -8.04
C TYR A 125 -67.40 -38.04 -7.68
N GLU A 126 -68.21 -37.16 -8.27
CA GLU A 126 -68.19 -35.73 -7.96
C GLU A 126 -68.59 -35.45 -6.50
N ARG A 127 -69.62 -36.13 -6.00
CA ARG A 127 -70.06 -36.03 -4.60
C ARG A 127 -68.99 -36.52 -3.63
N ALA A 128 -68.28 -37.60 -3.95
CA ALA A 128 -67.14 -38.08 -3.15
C ALA A 128 -66.02 -37.03 -3.10
N GLY A 129 -65.68 -36.41 -4.23
CA GLY A 129 -64.70 -35.30 -4.28
C GLY A 129 -65.12 -34.10 -3.44
N TYR A 130 -66.40 -33.69 -3.53
CA TYR A 130 -66.95 -32.61 -2.72
C TYR A 130 -66.91 -32.92 -1.22
N ILE A 131 -67.27 -34.14 -0.82
CA ILE A 131 -67.18 -34.59 0.57
C ILE A 131 -65.75 -34.48 1.08
N LEU A 132 -64.78 -35.03 0.35
CA LEU A 132 -63.36 -35.00 0.74
C LEU A 132 -62.81 -33.58 0.80
N ASN A 133 -63.14 -32.73 -0.18
CA ASN A 133 -62.74 -31.33 -0.16
C ASN A 133 -63.36 -30.57 1.04
N SER A 134 -64.62 -30.85 1.38
CA SER A 134 -65.29 -30.27 2.57
C SER A 134 -64.62 -30.68 3.89
N MET A 135 -63.89 -31.80 3.91
CA MET A 135 -63.14 -32.22 5.08
C MET A 135 -61.88 -31.38 5.31
N GLY A 136 -61.42 -30.63 4.30
CA GLY A 136 -60.28 -29.71 4.38
C GLY A 136 -58.92 -30.40 4.41
N THR A 137 -57.85 -29.65 4.73
CA THR A 137 -56.46 -30.13 4.69
C THR A 137 -56.15 -31.30 5.64
N ARG A 138 -57.04 -31.59 6.60
CA ARG A 138 -56.89 -32.71 7.55
C ARG A 138 -56.88 -34.08 6.88
N ILE A 139 -57.48 -34.22 5.69
CA ILE A 139 -57.52 -35.50 4.97
C ILE A 139 -56.32 -35.72 4.04
N ILE A 140 -55.43 -34.72 3.88
CA ILE A 140 -54.25 -34.86 3.02
C ILE A 140 -53.36 -36.05 3.43
N PRO A 141 -53.09 -36.33 4.72
CA PRO A 141 -52.38 -37.55 5.11
C PRO A 141 -53.06 -38.83 4.61
N VAL A 142 -54.40 -38.89 4.67
CA VAL A 142 -55.19 -40.02 4.15
C VAL A 142 -55.04 -40.15 2.63
N LEU A 143 -55.00 -39.02 1.92
CA LEU A 143 -54.76 -39.03 0.47
C LEU A 143 -53.34 -39.48 0.13
N ILE A 144 -52.33 -39.04 0.89
CA ILE A 144 -50.93 -39.45 0.74
C ILE A 144 -50.79 -40.96 0.90
N ASP A 145 -51.38 -41.54 1.97
CA ASP A 145 -51.35 -42.99 2.22
C ASP A 145 -51.95 -43.78 1.04
N ALA A 146 -53.00 -43.23 0.41
CA ALA A 146 -53.67 -43.84 -0.74
C ALA A 146 -53.01 -43.53 -2.09
N TYR A 147 -52.05 -42.60 -2.13
CA TYR A 147 -51.44 -42.12 -3.38
C TYR A 147 -50.53 -43.15 -4.04
N GLY A 148 -50.13 -44.19 -3.31
CA GLY A 148 -49.33 -45.33 -3.80
C GLY A 148 -50.13 -46.39 -4.56
N THR A 149 -51.41 -46.15 -4.84
CA THR A 149 -52.28 -47.08 -5.58
C THR A 149 -51.83 -47.31 -7.03
N GLU A 150 -51.96 -48.53 -7.54
CA GLU A 150 -51.72 -48.82 -8.97
C GLU A 150 -52.84 -48.28 -9.89
N ASP A 151 -53.99 -47.89 -9.32
CA ASP A 151 -55.11 -47.39 -10.10
C ASP A 151 -54.93 -45.91 -10.51
N GLN A 152 -54.84 -45.69 -11.82
CA GLN A 152 -54.66 -44.35 -12.39
C GLN A 152 -55.85 -43.42 -12.11
N THR A 153 -57.06 -43.96 -11.97
CA THR A 153 -58.27 -43.16 -11.72
C THR A 153 -58.21 -42.52 -10.33
N THR A 154 -57.85 -43.31 -9.33
CA THR A 154 -57.64 -42.89 -7.94
C THR A 154 -56.49 -41.90 -7.86
N THR A 155 -55.40 -42.15 -8.59
CA THR A 155 -54.23 -41.25 -8.65
C THR A 155 -54.61 -39.86 -9.16
N ARG A 156 -55.28 -39.77 -10.32
CA ARG A 156 -55.75 -38.50 -10.88
C ARG A 156 -56.77 -37.79 -9.99
N PHE A 157 -57.62 -38.56 -9.31
CA PHE A 157 -58.58 -38.00 -8.35
C PHE A 157 -57.87 -37.35 -7.17
N ILE A 158 -56.84 -38.01 -6.63
CA ILE A 158 -56.01 -37.47 -5.55
C ILE A 158 -55.25 -36.22 -6.01
N GLU A 159 -54.66 -36.23 -7.21
CA GLU A 159 -53.97 -35.06 -7.80
C GLU A 159 -54.91 -33.86 -7.97
N GLY A 160 -56.11 -34.08 -8.50
CA GLY A 160 -57.12 -33.02 -8.61
C GLY A 160 -57.56 -32.46 -7.26
N LEU A 161 -57.56 -33.27 -6.19
CA LEU A 161 -57.78 -32.77 -4.84
C LEU A 161 -56.59 -31.96 -4.33
N PHE A 162 -55.34 -32.37 -4.57
CA PHE A 162 -54.16 -31.59 -4.22
C PHE A 162 -54.14 -30.23 -4.93
N GLU A 163 -54.49 -30.20 -6.22
CA GLU A 163 -54.68 -28.94 -6.96
C GLU A 163 -55.75 -28.06 -6.31
N SER A 164 -56.88 -28.63 -5.89
CA SER A 164 -57.95 -27.86 -5.23
C SER A 164 -57.55 -27.29 -3.87
N PHE A 165 -56.64 -27.97 -3.15
CA PHE A 165 -56.08 -27.49 -1.89
C PHE A 165 -54.98 -26.43 -2.10
N GLY A 166 -54.36 -26.40 -3.29
CA GLY A 166 -53.34 -25.43 -3.68
C GLY A 166 -52.13 -25.40 -2.74
N ARG A 167 -51.65 -24.20 -2.39
CA ARG A 167 -50.47 -24.00 -1.52
C ARG A 167 -50.59 -24.70 -0.16
N SER A 168 -51.81 -24.92 0.32
CA SER A 168 -52.07 -25.60 1.60
C SER A 168 -51.68 -27.09 1.58
N ALA A 169 -51.51 -27.68 0.39
CA ALA A 169 -51.06 -29.06 0.23
C ALA A 169 -49.53 -29.23 0.24
N ILE A 170 -48.76 -28.17 -0.06
CA ILE A 170 -47.30 -28.25 -0.23
C ILE A 170 -46.61 -28.79 1.03
N GLN A 171 -46.88 -28.19 2.20
CA GLN A 171 -46.25 -28.61 3.46
C GLN A 171 -46.60 -30.05 3.86
N PRO A 172 -47.87 -30.49 3.83
CA PRO A 172 -48.22 -31.89 3.99
C PRO A 172 -47.55 -32.84 2.98
N LEU A 173 -47.43 -32.46 1.71
CA LEU A 173 -46.77 -33.25 0.67
C LEU A 173 -45.27 -33.38 0.93
N ILE A 174 -44.61 -32.29 1.30
CA ILE A 174 -43.19 -32.31 1.72
C ILE A 174 -42.99 -33.24 2.91
N LYS A 175 -43.91 -33.23 3.90
CA LYS A 175 -43.88 -34.21 5.00
C LYS A 175 -44.10 -35.64 4.52
N GLY A 176 -44.93 -35.83 3.48
CA GLY A 176 -45.17 -37.10 2.81
C GLY A 176 -43.97 -37.67 2.06
N LEU A 177 -42.92 -36.88 1.78
CA LEU A 177 -41.65 -37.41 1.24
C LEU A 177 -40.97 -38.38 2.21
N ASN A 178 -41.31 -38.34 3.50
CA ASN A 178 -40.83 -39.28 4.52
C ASN A 178 -41.74 -40.52 4.68
N HIS A 179 -42.63 -40.80 3.72
CA HIS A 179 -43.53 -41.95 3.78
C HIS A 179 -42.78 -43.28 3.56
N ASP A 180 -43.18 -44.35 4.25
CA ASP A 180 -42.50 -45.66 4.22
C ASP A 180 -42.45 -46.27 2.81
N HIS A 181 -43.52 -46.08 2.02
CA HIS A 181 -43.68 -46.66 0.69
C HIS A 181 -42.99 -45.83 -0.40
N GLU A 182 -42.09 -46.45 -1.17
CA GLU A 182 -41.28 -45.80 -2.22
C GLU A 182 -42.12 -45.16 -3.34
N GLU A 183 -43.13 -45.87 -3.84
CA GLU A 183 -44.06 -45.37 -4.88
C GLU A 183 -44.74 -44.05 -4.46
N VAL A 184 -45.10 -43.91 -3.19
CA VAL A 184 -45.72 -42.68 -2.67
C VAL A 184 -44.71 -41.54 -2.72
N ARG A 185 -43.48 -41.77 -2.27
CA ARG A 185 -42.39 -40.76 -2.32
C ARG A 185 -42.10 -40.33 -3.75
N ALA A 186 -42.02 -41.28 -4.69
CA ALA A 186 -41.75 -40.99 -6.10
C ALA A 186 -42.82 -40.09 -6.74
N ARG A 187 -44.10 -40.39 -6.49
CA ARG A 187 -45.21 -39.59 -7.04
C ARG A 187 -45.30 -38.21 -6.41
N ILE A 188 -45.12 -38.12 -5.09
CA ILE A 188 -45.03 -36.82 -4.42
C ILE A 188 -43.87 -36.00 -5.00
N SER A 189 -42.72 -36.62 -5.22
CA SER A 189 -41.55 -35.95 -5.83
C SER A 189 -41.88 -35.42 -7.23
N ALA A 190 -42.48 -36.25 -8.09
CA ALA A 190 -42.90 -35.84 -9.43
C ALA A 190 -43.91 -34.67 -9.40
N TYR A 191 -44.88 -34.71 -8.49
CA TYR A 191 -45.85 -33.64 -8.33
C TYR A 191 -45.19 -32.33 -7.86
N LEU A 192 -44.26 -32.41 -6.89
CA LEU A 192 -43.51 -31.24 -6.42
C LEU A 192 -42.61 -30.63 -7.52
N ILE A 193 -41.99 -31.45 -8.38
CA ILE A 193 -41.21 -30.96 -9.55
C ILE A 193 -42.11 -30.16 -10.50
N ILE A 194 -43.33 -30.64 -10.76
CA ILE A 194 -44.30 -29.96 -11.65
C ILE A 194 -44.70 -28.58 -11.10
N LEU A 195 -44.78 -28.43 -9.77
CA LEU A 195 -45.10 -27.14 -9.13
C LEU A 195 -43.98 -26.10 -9.27
N GLY A 196 -42.74 -26.51 -9.57
CA GLY A 196 -41.65 -25.61 -9.94
C GLY A 196 -41.12 -24.73 -8.80
N ASP A 197 -40.85 -23.46 -9.10
CA ASP A 197 -40.20 -22.50 -8.19
C ASP A 197 -40.95 -22.31 -6.85
N GLN A 198 -42.28 -22.46 -6.86
CA GLN A 198 -43.15 -22.23 -5.70
C GLN A 198 -42.85 -23.16 -4.52
N VAL A 199 -42.31 -24.36 -4.77
CA VAL A 199 -42.01 -25.34 -3.71
C VAL A 199 -40.57 -25.25 -3.20
N VAL A 200 -39.66 -24.58 -3.92
CA VAL A 200 -38.22 -24.61 -3.64
C VAL A 200 -37.91 -24.04 -2.25
N GLY A 201 -38.52 -22.90 -1.89
CA GLY A 201 -38.33 -22.31 -0.55
C GLY A 201 -38.90 -23.16 0.60
N ASP A 202 -40.04 -23.81 0.38
CA ASP A 202 -40.67 -24.71 1.35
C ASP A 202 -39.86 -26.02 1.52
N LEU A 203 -39.26 -26.53 0.44
CA LEU A 203 -38.32 -27.66 0.48
C LEU A 203 -37.05 -27.30 1.27
N LEU A 204 -36.44 -26.16 0.97
CA LEU A 204 -35.21 -25.68 1.61
C LEU A 204 -35.35 -25.40 3.11
N SER A 205 -36.47 -24.79 3.52
CA SER A 205 -36.74 -24.46 4.93
C SER A 205 -37.01 -25.69 5.79
N SER A 206 -37.51 -26.78 5.20
CA SER A 206 -37.81 -28.03 5.93
C SER A 206 -36.61 -28.96 6.10
N CYS A 207 -35.45 -28.66 5.51
CA CYS A 207 -34.29 -29.56 5.54
C CYS A 207 -33.50 -29.64 6.85
N GLY A 208 -33.65 -28.67 7.75
CA GLY A 208 -32.86 -28.60 8.98
C GLY A 208 -32.99 -29.83 9.90
N GLN A 209 -34.14 -30.51 9.88
CA GLN A 209 -34.43 -31.67 10.75
C GLN A 209 -34.45 -33.02 10.02
N ASP A 210 -34.21 -33.03 8.71
CA ASP A 210 -34.31 -34.25 7.90
C ASP A 210 -33.10 -35.17 8.10
N GLU A 211 -33.30 -36.47 7.90
CA GLU A 211 -32.22 -37.44 7.69
C GLU A 211 -31.50 -37.21 6.35
N GLU A 212 -30.25 -37.68 6.23
CA GLU A 212 -29.39 -37.44 5.06
C GLU A 212 -30.04 -37.86 3.74
N TRP A 213 -30.63 -39.06 3.67
CA TRP A 213 -31.29 -39.56 2.46
C TRP A 213 -32.49 -38.70 2.04
N LEU A 214 -33.23 -38.14 3.00
CA LEU A 214 -34.40 -37.29 2.72
C LEU A 214 -33.95 -35.91 2.21
N ARG A 215 -32.83 -35.39 2.73
CA ARG A 215 -32.19 -34.18 2.18
C ARG A 215 -31.73 -34.42 0.74
N GLU A 216 -31.15 -35.57 0.44
CA GLU A 216 -30.75 -35.93 -0.93
C GLU A 216 -31.94 -36.02 -1.88
N LEU A 217 -33.07 -36.58 -1.43
CA LEU A 217 -34.29 -36.61 -2.23
C LEU A 217 -34.86 -35.20 -2.48
N LYS A 218 -34.90 -34.33 -1.46
CA LYS A 218 -35.34 -32.93 -1.62
C LYS A 218 -34.41 -32.16 -2.53
N PHE A 219 -33.11 -32.40 -2.42
CA PHE A 219 -32.10 -31.85 -3.30
C PHE A 219 -32.31 -32.28 -4.76
N TYR A 220 -32.53 -33.57 -5.00
CA TYR A 220 -32.86 -34.10 -6.33
C TYR A 220 -34.07 -33.40 -6.95
N ILE A 221 -35.15 -33.21 -6.18
CA ILE A 221 -36.34 -32.48 -6.62
C ILE A 221 -35.98 -31.04 -7.04
N ILE A 222 -35.15 -30.35 -6.26
CA ILE A 222 -34.71 -28.98 -6.56
C ILE A 222 -33.87 -28.93 -7.84
N SER A 223 -32.98 -29.90 -8.05
CA SER A 223 -32.16 -29.98 -9.27
C SER A 223 -33.02 -30.23 -10.52
N GLU A 224 -34.02 -31.11 -10.44
CA GLU A 224 -34.95 -31.40 -11.55
C GLU A 224 -35.88 -30.23 -11.91
N ILE A 225 -36.16 -29.32 -10.97
CA ILE A 225 -36.94 -28.09 -11.26
C ILE A 225 -36.22 -27.20 -12.29
N GLY A 226 -34.88 -27.23 -12.33
CA GLY A 226 -34.12 -26.50 -13.34
C GLY A 226 -33.93 -25.00 -13.04
N LYS A 227 -33.76 -24.19 -14.10
CA LYS A 227 -33.51 -22.73 -14.03
C LYS A 227 -34.45 -21.94 -13.09
N PRO A 228 -35.77 -22.23 -12.99
CA PRO A 228 -36.66 -21.53 -12.05
C PRO A 228 -36.23 -21.63 -10.58
N ALA A 229 -35.41 -22.62 -10.20
CA ALA A 229 -34.91 -22.75 -8.84
C ALA A 229 -33.77 -21.77 -8.51
N LEU A 230 -33.11 -21.14 -9.49
CA LEU A 230 -31.90 -20.34 -9.28
C LEU A 230 -32.15 -19.10 -8.39
N ASP A 231 -33.25 -18.38 -8.59
CA ASP A 231 -33.57 -17.20 -7.78
C ASP A 231 -33.91 -17.57 -6.32
N PRO A 232 -34.81 -18.55 -6.05
CA PRO A 232 -35.02 -19.05 -4.70
C PRO A 232 -33.75 -19.57 -4.02
N LEU A 233 -32.89 -20.28 -4.76
CA LEU A 233 -31.62 -20.78 -4.25
C LEU A 233 -30.68 -19.64 -3.89
N TYR A 234 -30.65 -18.57 -4.68
CA TYR A 234 -29.82 -17.39 -4.39
C TYR A 234 -30.25 -16.74 -3.08
N GLN A 235 -31.56 -16.64 -2.84
CA GLN A 235 -32.08 -16.15 -1.57
C GLN A 235 -31.74 -17.09 -0.41
N ALA A 236 -31.76 -18.40 -0.64
CA ALA A 236 -31.44 -19.40 0.37
C ALA A 236 -29.95 -19.46 0.75
N LEU A 237 -29.03 -18.94 -0.08
CA LEU A 237 -27.64 -18.75 0.33
C LEU A 237 -27.50 -17.79 1.53
N LYS A 238 -28.42 -16.83 1.63
CA LYS A 238 -28.49 -15.83 2.72
C LYS A 238 -29.24 -16.34 3.95
N ASP A 239 -29.71 -17.58 3.93
CA ASP A 239 -30.45 -18.16 5.06
C ASP A 239 -29.47 -18.45 6.22
N PRO A 240 -29.77 -18.01 7.45
CA PRO A 240 -28.90 -18.26 8.62
C PRO A 240 -28.81 -19.74 9.00
N ASN A 241 -29.71 -20.60 8.50
CA ASN A 241 -29.64 -22.03 8.74
C ASN A 241 -28.52 -22.67 7.87
N PRO A 242 -27.47 -23.23 8.49
CA PRO A 242 -26.32 -23.78 7.77
C PRO A 242 -26.70 -24.96 6.87
N VAL A 243 -27.74 -25.73 7.21
CA VAL A 243 -28.22 -26.85 6.37
C VAL A 243 -28.86 -26.30 5.10
N THR A 244 -29.65 -25.24 5.21
CA THR A 244 -30.33 -24.59 4.09
C THR A 244 -29.34 -23.91 3.16
N SER A 245 -28.40 -23.13 3.71
CA SER A 245 -27.32 -22.51 2.93
C SER A 245 -26.44 -23.56 2.26
N SER A 246 -26.04 -24.63 2.97
CA SER A 246 -25.23 -25.72 2.40
C SER A 246 -25.94 -26.47 1.26
N MET A 247 -27.25 -26.70 1.39
CA MET A 247 -28.02 -27.32 0.32
C MET A 247 -28.16 -26.41 -0.90
N ALA A 248 -28.34 -25.10 -0.68
CA ALA A 248 -28.33 -24.12 -1.75
C ALA A 248 -26.97 -24.05 -2.47
N GLN A 249 -25.87 -24.09 -1.72
CA GLN A 249 -24.51 -24.17 -2.27
C GLN A 249 -24.31 -25.42 -3.14
N LYS A 250 -24.74 -26.59 -2.65
CA LYS A 250 -24.67 -27.86 -3.41
C LYS A 250 -25.46 -27.76 -4.71
N ALA A 251 -26.62 -27.09 -4.69
CA ALA A 251 -27.53 -27.04 -5.84
C ALA A 251 -26.95 -26.15 -6.93
N PHE A 252 -26.42 -24.98 -6.57
CA PHE A 252 -25.76 -24.08 -7.53
C PHE A 252 -24.63 -24.73 -8.33
N LEU A 253 -23.90 -25.67 -7.72
CA LEU A 253 -22.83 -26.40 -8.39
C LEU A 253 -23.34 -27.37 -9.47
N GLU A 254 -24.53 -27.92 -9.33
CA GLU A 254 -25.12 -28.81 -10.34
C GLU A 254 -25.70 -28.07 -11.55
N PHE A 255 -26.10 -26.80 -11.38
CA PHE A 255 -26.65 -25.99 -12.48
C PHE A 255 -25.61 -25.53 -13.52
N GLY A 256 -24.32 -25.70 -13.26
CA GLY A 256 -23.23 -25.45 -14.21
C GLY A 256 -23.33 -24.06 -14.87
N GLU A 257 -23.32 -24.02 -16.21
CA GLU A 257 -23.34 -22.77 -17.00
C GLU A 257 -24.57 -21.89 -16.72
N SER A 258 -25.71 -22.48 -16.39
CA SER A 258 -26.93 -21.71 -16.12
C SER A 258 -26.83 -20.86 -14.84
N ALA A 259 -25.89 -21.19 -13.95
CA ALA A 259 -25.63 -20.45 -12.72
C ALA A 259 -24.60 -19.31 -12.88
N ILE A 260 -23.90 -19.19 -14.02
CA ILE A 260 -22.76 -18.27 -14.16
C ILE A 260 -23.16 -16.81 -13.89
N MET A 261 -24.20 -16.30 -14.55
CA MET A 261 -24.62 -14.90 -14.39
C MET A 261 -25.11 -14.54 -12.97
N PRO A 262 -25.98 -15.37 -12.33
CA PRO A 262 -26.31 -15.20 -10.91
C PRO A 262 -25.08 -15.20 -9.99
N LEU A 263 -24.14 -16.11 -10.20
CA LEU A 263 -22.93 -16.21 -9.38
C LEU A 263 -21.97 -15.04 -9.61
N ILE A 264 -21.86 -14.51 -10.83
CA ILE A 264 -21.10 -13.27 -11.10
C ILE A 264 -21.70 -12.07 -10.33
N SER A 265 -23.02 -11.96 -10.26
CA SER A 265 -23.67 -10.95 -9.39
C SER A 265 -23.35 -11.18 -7.91
N GLY A 266 -23.31 -12.45 -7.47
CA GLY A 266 -23.00 -12.84 -6.10
C GLY A 266 -21.60 -12.48 -5.62
N LEU A 267 -20.62 -12.32 -6.53
CA LEU A 267 -19.27 -11.81 -6.18
C LEU A 267 -19.28 -10.41 -5.54
N TYR A 268 -20.38 -9.66 -5.73
CA TYR A 268 -20.56 -8.29 -5.22
C TYR A 268 -21.67 -8.18 -4.17
N ASP A 269 -22.18 -9.31 -3.66
CA ASP A 269 -23.20 -9.28 -2.62
C ASP A 269 -22.65 -8.69 -1.31
N GLN A 270 -23.51 -8.14 -0.47
CA GLN A 270 -23.11 -7.58 0.83
C GLN A 270 -22.69 -8.69 1.80
N ASP A 271 -23.28 -9.87 1.66
CA ASP A 271 -22.95 -11.03 2.50
C ASP A 271 -21.61 -11.68 2.08
N PRO A 272 -20.62 -11.74 2.99
CA PRO A 272 -19.33 -12.38 2.71
C PRO A 272 -19.42 -13.86 2.34
N GLU A 273 -20.36 -14.62 2.92
CA GLU A 273 -20.51 -16.04 2.61
C GLU A 273 -21.06 -16.23 1.20
N VAL A 274 -21.97 -15.38 0.75
CA VAL A 274 -22.46 -15.39 -0.64
C VAL A 274 -21.31 -15.14 -1.61
N ARG A 275 -20.46 -14.12 -1.35
CA ARG A 275 -19.29 -13.85 -2.21
C ARG A 275 -18.35 -15.05 -2.31
N LYS A 276 -18.05 -15.69 -1.19
CA LYS A 276 -17.16 -16.85 -1.12
C LYS A 276 -17.75 -18.08 -1.84
N VAL A 277 -19.05 -18.32 -1.68
CA VAL A 277 -19.75 -19.39 -2.40
C VAL A 277 -19.73 -19.13 -3.90
N SER A 278 -20.04 -17.91 -4.31
CA SER A 278 -20.02 -17.50 -5.70
C SER A 278 -18.63 -17.68 -6.32
N GLU A 279 -17.58 -17.26 -5.63
CA GLU A 279 -16.19 -17.47 -6.05
C GLU A 279 -15.88 -18.97 -6.24
N ASN A 280 -16.13 -19.79 -5.20
CA ASN A 280 -15.87 -21.23 -5.24
C ASN A 280 -16.66 -21.94 -6.35
N ALA A 281 -17.92 -21.56 -6.56
CA ALA A 281 -18.77 -22.16 -7.57
C ALA A 281 -18.30 -21.80 -8.98
N LEU A 282 -17.98 -20.53 -9.23
CA LEU A 282 -17.42 -20.09 -10.52
C LEU A 282 -16.09 -20.76 -10.82
N THR A 283 -15.19 -20.87 -9.85
CA THR A 283 -13.92 -21.60 -10.01
C THR A 283 -14.15 -23.08 -10.34
N ARG A 284 -15.15 -23.73 -9.72
CA ARG A 284 -15.50 -25.13 -10.01
C ARG A 284 -16.14 -25.34 -11.37
N ILE A 285 -16.89 -24.37 -11.90
CA ILE A 285 -17.40 -24.41 -13.28
C ILE A 285 -16.22 -24.32 -14.27
N GLY A 286 -15.21 -23.51 -13.97
CA GLY A 286 -13.93 -23.52 -14.69
C GLY A 286 -13.95 -22.74 -16.00
N GLU A 287 -13.45 -23.35 -17.08
CA GLU A 287 -13.19 -22.68 -18.36
C GLU A 287 -14.40 -21.92 -18.97
N PRO A 288 -15.64 -22.44 -18.96
CA PRO A 288 -16.80 -21.75 -19.55
C PRO A 288 -17.10 -20.38 -18.92
N VAL A 289 -16.59 -20.12 -17.72
CA VAL A 289 -16.81 -18.87 -16.99
C VAL A 289 -15.93 -17.73 -17.53
N ILE A 290 -14.78 -18.05 -18.11
CA ILE A 290 -13.74 -17.07 -18.45
C ILE A 290 -14.25 -16.00 -19.44
N PRO A 291 -14.94 -16.32 -20.55
CA PRO A 291 -15.42 -15.30 -21.48
C PRO A 291 -16.38 -14.30 -20.80
N HIS A 292 -17.26 -14.79 -19.93
CA HIS A 292 -18.24 -13.98 -19.21
C HIS A 292 -17.57 -13.07 -18.17
N LEU A 293 -16.53 -13.56 -17.48
CA LEU A 293 -15.75 -12.75 -16.55
C LEU A 293 -14.96 -11.65 -17.27
N LEU A 294 -14.36 -11.93 -18.43
CA LEU A 294 -13.62 -10.94 -19.21
C LEU A 294 -14.54 -9.86 -19.78
N GLU A 295 -15.75 -10.23 -20.22
CA GLU A 295 -16.76 -9.26 -20.67
C GLU A 295 -17.21 -8.36 -19.52
N GLU A 296 -17.56 -8.94 -18.37
CA GLU A 296 -17.99 -8.19 -17.18
C GLU A 296 -16.89 -7.26 -16.65
N MET A 297 -15.63 -7.72 -16.64
CA MET A 297 -14.48 -6.92 -16.23
C MET A 297 -14.29 -5.68 -17.13
N SER A 298 -14.67 -5.77 -18.40
CA SER A 298 -14.52 -4.69 -19.38
C SER A 298 -15.47 -3.50 -19.15
N VAL A 299 -16.54 -3.70 -18.38
CA VAL A 299 -17.59 -2.70 -18.07
C VAL A 299 -17.41 -2.10 -16.67
N ARG A 300 -16.75 -2.82 -15.74
CA ARG A 300 -16.56 -2.40 -14.35
C ARG A 300 -15.42 -1.40 -14.15
N ARG A 301 -15.43 -0.66 -13.03
CA ARG A 301 -14.35 0.26 -12.62
C ARG A 301 -13.23 -0.49 -11.91
N ASP A 302 -12.03 0.07 -11.86
CA ASP A 302 -10.81 -0.59 -11.35
C ASP A 302 -10.96 -1.21 -9.95
N THR A 303 -11.66 -0.53 -9.03
CA THR A 303 -11.86 -1.00 -7.64
C THR A 303 -12.73 -2.24 -7.54
N ASP A 304 -13.60 -2.46 -8.53
CA ASP A 304 -14.61 -3.51 -8.50
C ASP A 304 -14.15 -4.74 -9.29
N ARG A 305 -12.90 -4.80 -9.78
CA ARG A 305 -12.43 -5.91 -10.63
C ARG A 305 -11.71 -7.02 -9.87
N GLU A 306 -11.25 -6.76 -8.65
CA GLU A 306 -10.45 -7.72 -7.88
C GLU A 306 -11.17 -9.07 -7.66
N PRO A 307 -12.50 -9.13 -7.36
CA PRO A 307 -13.19 -10.42 -7.24
C PRO A 307 -13.17 -11.24 -8.53
N ILE A 308 -13.32 -10.58 -9.70
CA ILE A 308 -13.25 -11.24 -11.00
C ILE A 308 -11.83 -11.76 -11.28
N ILE A 309 -10.81 -10.92 -11.02
CA ILE A 309 -9.41 -11.30 -11.19
C ILE A 309 -9.08 -12.52 -10.34
N SER A 310 -9.55 -12.54 -9.07
CA SER A 310 -9.35 -13.67 -8.17
C SER A 310 -9.94 -14.96 -8.71
N VAL A 311 -11.18 -14.94 -9.23
CA VAL A 311 -11.79 -16.14 -9.85
C VAL A 311 -10.97 -16.63 -11.05
N ILE A 312 -10.55 -15.72 -11.95
CA ILE A 312 -9.72 -16.06 -13.13
C ILE A 312 -8.40 -16.73 -12.68
N GLN A 313 -7.77 -16.21 -11.63
CA GLN A 313 -6.54 -16.78 -11.08
C GLN A 313 -6.74 -18.17 -10.48
N HIS A 314 -7.85 -18.39 -9.77
CA HIS A 314 -8.19 -19.69 -9.21
C HIS A 314 -8.56 -20.73 -10.28
N ILE A 315 -9.10 -20.31 -11.42
CA ILE A 315 -9.29 -21.20 -12.59
C ILE A 315 -7.93 -21.66 -13.14
N GLY A 316 -6.93 -20.77 -13.16
CA GLY A 316 -5.55 -21.12 -13.45
C GLY A 316 -5.25 -21.24 -14.94
N GLU A 317 -4.45 -22.25 -15.31
CA GLU A 317 -3.90 -22.46 -16.66
C GLU A 317 -4.91 -22.37 -17.82
N PRO A 318 -6.15 -22.89 -17.71
CA PRO A 318 -7.18 -22.73 -18.76
C PRO A 318 -7.51 -21.28 -19.12
N ALA A 319 -7.24 -20.31 -18.23
CA ALA A 319 -7.47 -18.89 -18.51
C ALA A 319 -6.40 -18.25 -19.40
N ILE A 320 -5.20 -18.83 -19.49
CA ILE A 320 -4.05 -18.23 -20.15
C ILE A 320 -4.31 -17.95 -21.65
N PRO A 321 -4.86 -18.90 -22.46
CA PRO A 321 -5.13 -18.63 -23.87
C PRO A 321 -6.12 -17.47 -24.08
N TYR A 322 -7.15 -17.36 -23.25
CA TYR A 322 -8.15 -16.28 -23.33
C TYR A 322 -7.56 -14.92 -22.96
N LEU A 323 -6.71 -14.88 -21.92
CA LEU A 323 -6.00 -13.68 -21.48
C LEU A 323 -5.01 -13.20 -22.55
N ILE A 324 -4.24 -14.12 -23.15
CA ILE A 324 -3.33 -13.79 -24.25
C ILE A 324 -4.10 -13.30 -25.48
N GLY A 325 -5.19 -13.97 -25.86
CA GLY A 325 -6.06 -13.54 -26.95
C GLY A 325 -6.57 -12.11 -26.76
N ASN A 326 -6.98 -11.75 -25.54
CA ASN A 326 -7.41 -10.38 -25.22
C ASN A 326 -6.25 -9.40 -25.16
N LEU A 327 -5.07 -9.80 -24.67
CA LEU A 327 -3.86 -8.98 -24.63
C LEU A 327 -3.46 -8.51 -26.04
N ILE A 328 -3.50 -9.41 -27.01
CA ILE A 328 -3.11 -9.15 -28.41
C ILE A 328 -4.05 -8.16 -29.09
N HIS A 329 -5.37 -8.27 -28.85
CA HIS A 329 -6.38 -7.47 -29.55
C HIS A 329 -6.79 -6.19 -28.81
N SER A 330 -6.27 -5.95 -27.61
CA SER A 330 -6.61 -4.78 -26.79
C SER A 330 -5.49 -3.76 -26.70
N LYS A 331 -5.85 -2.48 -26.49
CA LYS A 331 -4.91 -1.37 -26.31
C LYS A 331 -5.25 -0.57 -25.06
N GLY A 332 -4.25 0.15 -24.52
CA GLY A 332 -4.42 1.00 -23.35
C GLY A 332 -4.66 0.20 -22.07
N ASP A 333 -5.61 0.63 -21.24
CA ASP A 333 -5.83 0.07 -19.90
C ASP A 333 -6.24 -1.41 -19.91
N ARG A 334 -6.95 -1.87 -20.95
CA ARG A 334 -7.34 -3.28 -21.10
C ARG A 334 -6.12 -4.20 -21.26
N SER A 335 -5.10 -3.74 -22.00
CA SER A 335 -3.86 -4.51 -22.20
C SER A 335 -3.06 -4.60 -20.89
N LYS A 336 -2.94 -3.48 -20.16
CA LYS A 336 -2.30 -3.45 -18.82
C LYS A 336 -2.96 -4.40 -17.83
N GLN A 337 -4.29 -4.53 -17.88
CA GLN A 337 -5.03 -5.47 -17.03
C GLN A 337 -4.69 -6.92 -17.36
N MET A 338 -4.65 -7.30 -18.64
CA MET A 338 -4.25 -8.65 -19.04
C MET A 338 -2.80 -8.95 -18.59
N VAL A 339 -1.89 -7.99 -18.78
CA VAL A 339 -0.51 -8.07 -18.30
C VAL A 339 -0.46 -8.33 -16.79
N GLN A 340 -1.24 -7.59 -16.01
CA GLN A 340 -1.29 -7.73 -14.55
C GLN A 340 -1.78 -9.13 -14.13
N ILE A 341 -2.85 -9.63 -14.75
CA ILE A 341 -3.40 -10.95 -14.42
C ILE A 341 -2.38 -12.05 -14.77
N LEU A 342 -1.83 -12.02 -15.98
CA LEU A 342 -0.82 -12.98 -16.45
C LEU A 342 0.43 -12.95 -15.55
N SER A 343 0.91 -11.77 -15.17
CA SER A 343 2.06 -11.61 -14.26
C SER A 343 1.80 -12.23 -12.89
N ARG A 344 0.59 -12.06 -12.34
CA ARG A 344 0.22 -12.66 -11.05
C ARG A 344 0.06 -14.18 -11.12
N MET A 345 -0.29 -14.73 -12.28
CA MET A 345 -0.31 -16.19 -12.50
C MET A 345 1.11 -16.78 -12.57
N GLY A 346 2.12 -15.97 -12.86
CA GLY A 346 3.53 -16.30 -12.68
C GLY A 346 4.12 -17.18 -13.79
N ALA A 347 5.12 -17.99 -13.44
CA ALA A 347 5.97 -18.69 -14.43
C ALA A 347 5.20 -19.58 -15.43
N VAL A 348 4.04 -20.10 -15.04
CA VAL A 348 3.21 -20.98 -15.89
C VAL A 348 2.75 -20.28 -17.18
N THR A 349 2.65 -18.94 -17.20
CA THR A 349 2.20 -18.20 -18.39
C THR A 349 3.30 -18.01 -19.43
N ILE A 350 4.57 -18.13 -19.03
CA ILE A 350 5.72 -17.73 -19.85
C ILE A 350 5.86 -18.60 -21.12
N PRO A 351 5.75 -19.94 -21.06
CA PRO A 351 5.75 -20.78 -22.27
C PRO A 351 4.63 -20.42 -23.26
N TYR A 352 3.43 -20.09 -22.76
CA TYR A 352 2.30 -19.69 -23.60
C TYR A 352 2.54 -18.35 -24.29
N LEU A 353 3.10 -17.38 -23.56
CA LEU A 353 3.47 -16.08 -24.10
C LEU A 353 4.54 -16.21 -25.19
N ILE A 354 5.57 -17.02 -24.96
CA ILE A 354 6.64 -17.28 -25.95
C ILE A 354 6.08 -17.97 -27.19
N ASN A 355 5.27 -19.02 -27.04
CA ASN A 355 4.66 -19.72 -28.17
C ASN A 355 3.78 -18.81 -29.03
N SER A 356 3.10 -17.85 -28.40
CA SER A 356 2.23 -16.90 -29.10
C SER A 356 3.01 -15.94 -30.01
N VAL A 357 4.31 -15.70 -29.75
CA VAL A 357 5.14 -14.83 -30.59
C VAL A 357 5.22 -15.29 -32.06
N ARG A 358 5.15 -16.61 -32.29
CA ARG A 358 5.24 -17.21 -33.62
C ARG A 358 4.13 -16.74 -34.57
N GLU A 359 2.92 -16.56 -34.05
CA GLU A 359 1.72 -16.31 -34.84
C GLU A 359 1.31 -14.84 -34.89
N GLN A 360 1.86 -13.99 -34.01
CA GLN A 360 1.41 -12.62 -33.82
C GLN A 360 2.31 -11.60 -34.54
N SER A 361 1.69 -10.58 -35.15
CA SER A 361 2.41 -9.47 -35.77
C SER A 361 2.91 -8.47 -34.71
N ASP A 362 2.05 -8.07 -33.78
CA ASP A 362 2.34 -7.17 -32.65
C ASP A 362 2.67 -7.98 -31.38
N THR A 363 3.89 -7.81 -30.87
CA THR A 363 4.39 -8.49 -29.66
C THR A 363 4.56 -7.56 -28.48
N SER A 364 4.10 -6.29 -28.58
CA SER A 364 4.31 -5.27 -27.54
C SER A 364 3.72 -5.67 -26.18
N GLY A 365 2.47 -6.12 -26.16
CA GLY A 365 1.82 -6.60 -24.92
C GLY A 365 2.48 -7.87 -24.35
N ILE A 366 2.94 -8.78 -25.22
CA ILE A 366 3.68 -9.99 -24.81
C ILE A 366 5.02 -9.60 -24.18
N LYS A 367 5.72 -8.63 -24.77
CA LYS A 367 6.98 -8.07 -24.26
C LYS A 367 6.79 -7.47 -22.86
N GLU A 368 5.75 -6.65 -22.69
CA GLU A 368 5.44 -6.03 -21.40
C GLU A 368 5.12 -7.08 -20.32
N ALA A 369 4.34 -8.10 -20.66
CA ALA A 369 4.01 -9.21 -19.75
C ALA A 369 5.23 -10.04 -19.33
N ILE A 370 6.17 -10.30 -20.23
CA ILE A 370 7.37 -11.08 -19.86
C ILE A 370 8.34 -10.21 -19.03
N LEU A 371 8.49 -8.93 -19.37
CA LEU A 371 9.33 -8.01 -18.61
C LEU A 371 8.84 -7.78 -17.19
N SER A 372 7.53 -7.71 -16.95
CA SER A 372 6.96 -7.58 -15.60
C SER A 372 7.23 -8.81 -14.71
N MET A 373 7.50 -9.98 -15.30
CA MET A 373 7.89 -11.20 -14.58
C MET A 373 9.39 -11.26 -14.26
N GLY A 374 10.19 -10.39 -14.89
CA GLY A 374 11.62 -10.19 -14.61
C GLY A 374 12.43 -11.49 -14.68
N ARG A 375 13.27 -11.73 -13.66
CA ARG A 375 14.23 -12.86 -13.63
C ARG A 375 13.58 -14.24 -13.69
N ILE A 376 12.30 -14.38 -13.35
CA ILE A 376 11.57 -15.66 -13.43
C ILE A 376 11.48 -16.12 -14.89
N ALA A 377 11.41 -15.20 -15.85
CA ALA A 377 11.35 -15.51 -17.27
C ALA A 377 12.69 -15.95 -17.86
N PHE A 378 13.81 -15.69 -17.19
CA PHE A 378 15.14 -15.88 -17.75
C PHE A 378 15.39 -17.33 -18.24
N PRO A 379 15.14 -18.39 -17.46
CA PRO A 379 15.40 -19.77 -17.92
C PRO A 379 14.54 -20.18 -19.12
N PHE A 380 13.31 -19.66 -19.21
CA PHE A 380 12.39 -19.94 -20.31
C PHE A 380 12.81 -19.23 -21.59
N LEU A 381 13.30 -17.99 -21.47
CA LEU A 381 13.84 -17.23 -22.59
C LEU A 381 15.18 -17.78 -23.06
N GLU A 382 16.03 -18.26 -22.13
CA GLU A 382 17.28 -18.97 -22.44
C GLU A 382 16.98 -20.22 -23.27
N GLU A 383 16.08 -21.09 -22.78
CA GLU A 383 15.64 -22.27 -23.53
C GLU A 383 15.03 -21.91 -24.89
N ALA A 384 14.19 -20.87 -24.95
CA ALA A 384 13.58 -20.42 -26.20
C ALA A 384 14.62 -19.88 -27.18
N SER A 385 15.64 -19.15 -26.71
CA SER A 385 16.70 -18.61 -27.58
C SER A 385 17.49 -19.73 -28.28
N GLU A 386 17.68 -20.87 -27.60
CA GLU A 386 18.43 -22.02 -28.12
C GLU A 386 17.58 -22.96 -28.99
N ARG A 387 16.32 -23.22 -28.59
CA ARG A 387 15.47 -24.24 -29.23
C ARG A 387 14.61 -23.70 -30.35
N GLU A 388 14.21 -22.43 -30.28
CA GLU A 388 13.33 -21.79 -31.25
C GLU A 388 14.11 -21.22 -32.43
N ARG A 389 13.41 -20.82 -33.50
CA ARG A 389 14.02 -20.23 -34.70
C ARG A 389 13.30 -18.95 -35.13
N GLY A 390 13.99 -18.13 -35.94
CA GLY A 390 13.46 -16.88 -36.46
C GLY A 390 12.96 -15.94 -35.36
N LYS A 391 11.77 -15.39 -35.56
CA LYS A 391 11.17 -14.34 -34.72
C LYS A 391 11.15 -14.65 -33.22
N THR A 392 10.89 -15.89 -32.81
CA THR A 392 10.82 -16.25 -31.39
C THR A 392 12.18 -16.24 -30.71
N SER A 393 13.23 -16.71 -31.40
CA SER A 393 14.60 -16.70 -30.86
C SER A 393 15.14 -15.27 -30.78
N VAL A 394 14.90 -14.45 -31.82
CA VAL A 394 15.21 -13.00 -31.82
C VAL A 394 14.53 -12.29 -30.65
N PHE A 395 13.24 -12.56 -30.43
CA PHE A 395 12.46 -11.98 -29.34
C PHE A 395 13.01 -12.39 -27.96
N ALA A 396 13.40 -13.66 -27.80
CA ALA A 396 13.98 -14.16 -26.56
C ALA A 396 15.33 -13.50 -26.24
N ILE A 397 16.21 -13.36 -27.24
CA ILE A 397 17.53 -12.71 -27.09
C ILE A 397 17.40 -11.24 -26.67
N ASP A 398 16.49 -10.47 -27.28
CA ASP A 398 16.26 -9.06 -26.91
C ASP A 398 15.83 -8.93 -25.43
N LEU A 399 14.97 -9.84 -24.98
CA LEU A 399 14.44 -9.83 -23.62
C LEU A 399 15.44 -10.30 -22.57
N LEU A 400 16.29 -11.29 -22.88
CA LEU A 400 17.33 -11.77 -21.97
C LEU A 400 18.23 -10.63 -21.50
N ARG A 401 18.66 -9.75 -22.42
CA ARG A 401 19.47 -8.57 -22.09
C ARG A 401 18.75 -7.60 -21.15
N GLN A 402 17.47 -7.35 -21.40
CA GLN A 402 16.68 -6.40 -20.60
C GLN A 402 16.42 -6.92 -19.18
N ILE A 403 16.38 -8.23 -18.99
CA ILE A 403 16.13 -8.86 -17.68
C ILE A 403 17.42 -9.01 -16.87
N ASP A 404 18.48 -9.55 -17.47
CA ASP A 404 19.77 -9.74 -16.80
C ASP A 404 20.94 -9.66 -17.80
N PRO A 405 21.54 -8.47 -17.98
CA PRO A 405 22.62 -8.25 -18.96
C PRO A 405 23.85 -9.14 -18.77
N VAL A 406 24.17 -9.52 -17.54
CA VAL A 406 25.37 -10.32 -17.23
C VAL A 406 25.13 -11.78 -17.57
N ARG A 407 24.01 -12.33 -17.10
CA ARG A 407 23.68 -13.74 -17.35
C ARG A 407 23.33 -13.98 -18.83
N SER A 408 22.86 -12.95 -19.54
CA SER A 408 22.49 -13.06 -20.95
C SER A 408 23.67 -13.23 -21.92
N ILE A 409 24.92 -12.99 -21.47
CA ILE A 409 26.10 -13.08 -22.34
C ILE A 409 26.29 -14.50 -22.89
N GLU A 410 26.25 -15.55 -22.06
CA GLU A 410 26.46 -16.92 -22.53
C GLU A 410 25.39 -17.39 -23.55
N PRO A 411 24.08 -17.18 -23.33
CA PRO A 411 23.07 -17.44 -24.36
C PRO A 411 23.31 -16.69 -25.67
N MET A 412 23.75 -15.42 -25.60
CA MET A 412 24.06 -14.63 -26.80
C MET A 412 25.32 -15.13 -27.52
N ILE A 413 26.34 -15.56 -26.79
CA ILE A 413 27.56 -16.16 -27.38
C ILE A 413 27.20 -17.47 -28.08
N SER A 414 26.39 -18.33 -27.46
CA SER A 414 25.84 -19.52 -28.11
C SER A 414 25.04 -19.17 -29.37
N ALA A 415 24.28 -18.07 -29.35
CA ALA A 415 23.50 -17.59 -30.49
C ALA A 415 24.36 -17.07 -31.66
N LEU A 416 25.65 -16.71 -31.45
CA LEU A 416 26.58 -16.40 -32.54
C LEU A 416 26.86 -17.62 -33.43
N TYR A 417 26.73 -18.84 -32.90
CA TYR A 417 26.89 -20.09 -33.64
C TYR A 417 25.58 -20.59 -34.25
N HIS A 418 24.48 -19.83 -34.12
CA HIS A 418 23.18 -20.27 -34.58
C HIS A 418 23.07 -20.25 -36.12
N THR A 419 22.35 -21.20 -36.72
CA THR A 419 22.25 -21.31 -38.19
C THR A 419 21.49 -20.16 -38.85
N ASP A 420 20.58 -19.52 -38.11
CA ASP A 420 19.76 -18.40 -38.58
C ASP A 420 20.53 -17.07 -38.48
N ARG A 421 20.64 -16.37 -39.61
CA ARG A 421 21.36 -15.10 -39.71
C ARG A 421 20.73 -14.00 -38.86
N GLU A 422 19.40 -13.93 -38.79
CA GLU A 422 18.70 -12.88 -38.03
C GLU A 422 18.97 -13.01 -36.53
N VAL A 423 19.09 -14.26 -36.05
CA VAL A 423 19.46 -14.58 -34.66
C VAL A 423 20.90 -14.15 -34.38
N ARG A 424 21.84 -14.42 -35.30
CA ARG A 424 23.25 -14.01 -35.16
C ARG A 424 23.42 -12.49 -35.14
N GLU A 425 22.76 -11.78 -36.04
CA GLU A 425 22.81 -10.30 -36.09
C GLU A 425 22.21 -9.69 -34.82
N THR A 426 21.09 -10.23 -34.33
CA THR A 426 20.47 -9.80 -33.06
C THR A 426 21.38 -10.06 -31.86
N ALA A 427 22.03 -11.23 -31.81
CA ALA A 427 22.99 -11.55 -30.76
C ALA A 427 24.20 -10.62 -30.79
N LEU A 428 24.74 -10.32 -31.98
CA LEU A 428 25.82 -9.36 -32.17
C LEU A 428 25.43 -7.98 -31.62
N ASP A 429 24.29 -7.43 -32.04
CA ASP A 429 23.88 -6.09 -31.60
C ASP A 429 23.66 -6.03 -30.08
N ASN A 430 23.12 -7.09 -29.47
CA ASN A 430 22.95 -7.17 -28.03
C ASN A 430 24.28 -7.35 -27.27
N LEU A 431 25.25 -8.09 -27.83
CA LEU A 431 26.60 -8.23 -27.26
C LEU A 431 27.37 -6.91 -27.32
N VAL A 432 27.26 -6.16 -28.41
CA VAL A 432 27.80 -4.79 -28.51
C VAL A 432 27.13 -3.87 -27.49
N ALA A 433 25.80 -3.93 -27.35
CA ALA A 433 25.08 -3.14 -26.36
C ALA A 433 25.41 -3.52 -24.90
N SER A 434 26.00 -4.70 -24.67
CA SER A 434 26.42 -5.17 -23.35
C SER A 434 27.81 -4.67 -22.93
N GLY A 435 28.54 -4.01 -23.85
CA GLY A 435 29.80 -3.33 -23.55
C GLY A 435 30.87 -4.25 -22.98
N GLU A 436 31.60 -3.74 -21.97
CA GLU A 436 32.75 -4.37 -21.31
C GLU A 436 32.48 -5.81 -20.83
N ILE A 437 31.24 -6.10 -20.39
CA ILE A 437 30.85 -7.39 -19.80
C ILE A 437 30.96 -8.54 -20.83
N ALA A 438 30.74 -8.25 -22.12
CA ALA A 438 30.80 -9.25 -23.19
C ALA A 438 32.23 -9.54 -23.68
N ILE A 439 33.17 -8.63 -23.44
CA ILE A 439 34.48 -8.59 -24.10
C ILE A 439 35.34 -9.83 -23.80
N PRO A 440 35.49 -10.29 -22.55
CA PRO A 440 36.30 -11.48 -22.26
C PRO A 440 35.83 -12.72 -23.01
N ARG A 441 34.52 -12.86 -23.21
CA ARG A 441 33.94 -14.01 -23.90
C ARG A 441 34.05 -13.87 -25.42
N LEU A 442 33.87 -12.67 -25.97
CA LEU A 442 34.13 -12.37 -27.38
C LEU A 442 35.59 -12.68 -27.79
N ILE A 443 36.58 -12.36 -26.94
CA ILE A 443 37.99 -12.70 -27.18
C ILE A 443 38.20 -14.22 -27.27
N GLN A 444 37.47 -15.00 -26.47
CA GLN A 444 37.52 -16.46 -26.52
C GLN A 444 36.88 -17.00 -27.82
N VAL A 445 35.83 -16.36 -28.33
CA VAL A 445 35.21 -16.72 -29.63
C VAL A 445 36.20 -16.55 -30.80
N LEU A 446 37.09 -15.56 -30.75
CA LEU A 446 38.15 -15.40 -31.77
C LEU A 446 39.05 -16.64 -31.92
N GLY A 447 39.17 -17.47 -30.87
CA GLY A 447 39.94 -18.72 -30.89
C GLY A 447 39.11 -19.98 -31.20
N SER A 448 37.81 -19.85 -31.50
CA SER A 448 36.89 -20.99 -31.62
C SER A 448 36.97 -21.75 -32.96
N GLY A 449 37.58 -21.16 -33.98
CA GLY A 449 37.76 -21.77 -35.31
C GLY A 449 36.53 -21.76 -36.22
N ASP A 450 35.39 -21.23 -35.76
CA ASP A 450 34.20 -20.98 -36.58
C ASP A 450 34.32 -19.62 -37.28
N GLU A 451 34.48 -19.62 -38.59
CA GLU A 451 34.77 -18.42 -39.39
C GLU A 451 33.68 -17.34 -39.23
N GLU A 452 32.40 -17.72 -39.23
CA GLU A 452 31.30 -16.76 -39.12
C GLU A 452 31.19 -16.16 -37.71
N ALA A 453 31.34 -16.99 -36.66
CA ALA A 453 31.30 -16.49 -35.28
C ALA A 453 32.52 -15.62 -34.95
N VAL A 454 33.69 -15.95 -35.50
CA VAL A 454 34.94 -15.17 -35.36
C VAL A 454 34.78 -13.79 -36.01
N ASP A 455 34.24 -13.73 -37.22
CA ASP A 455 33.99 -12.45 -37.92
C ASP A 455 33.03 -11.56 -37.13
N LEU A 456 31.93 -12.12 -36.61
CA LEU A 456 30.98 -11.39 -35.78
C LEU A 456 31.61 -10.92 -34.47
N ALA A 457 32.44 -11.75 -33.82
CA ALA A 457 33.17 -11.37 -32.62
C ALA A 457 34.19 -10.27 -32.88
N LYS A 458 34.89 -10.30 -34.02
CA LYS A 458 35.79 -9.22 -34.46
C LYS A 458 35.01 -7.92 -34.64
N ILE A 459 33.88 -7.94 -35.35
CA ILE A 459 33.00 -6.78 -35.52
C ILE A 459 32.52 -6.25 -34.15
N ALA A 460 32.14 -7.15 -33.22
CA ALA A 460 31.69 -6.76 -31.89
C ALA A 460 32.80 -6.05 -31.10
N LEU A 461 34.02 -6.60 -31.11
CA LEU A 461 35.17 -6.03 -30.42
C LEU A 461 35.58 -4.69 -31.02
N MET A 462 35.55 -4.55 -32.35
CA MET A 462 35.78 -3.27 -33.03
C MET A 462 34.72 -2.23 -32.67
N LYS A 463 33.43 -2.62 -32.64
CA LYS A 463 32.33 -1.72 -32.25
C LYS A 463 32.37 -1.31 -30.77
N ASN A 464 32.94 -2.15 -29.90
CA ASN A 464 33.18 -1.81 -28.49
C ASN A 464 34.35 -0.81 -28.30
N GLY A 465 35.18 -0.60 -29.33
CA GLY A 465 36.21 0.43 -29.37
C GLY A 465 37.18 0.35 -28.20
N GLU A 466 37.36 1.45 -27.48
CA GLU A 466 38.31 1.58 -26.37
C GLU A 466 38.09 0.57 -25.24
N LEU A 467 36.84 0.11 -25.02
CA LEU A 467 36.52 -0.86 -23.97
C LEU A 467 37.18 -2.22 -24.22
N ALA A 468 37.46 -2.57 -25.48
CA ALA A 468 38.08 -3.86 -25.82
C ALA A 468 39.60 -3.86 -25.62
N ILE A 469 40.22 -2.69 -25.69
CA ILE A 469 41.68 -2.53 -25.74
C ILE A 469 42.40 -3.12 -24.52
N PRO A 470 42.01 -2.85 -23.25
CA PRO A 470 42.72 -3.42 -22.09
C PRO A 470 42.75 -4.95 -22.13
N HIS A 471 41.61 -5.57 -22.43
CA HIS A 471 41.47 -7.03 -22.46
C HIS A 471 42.23 -7.68 -23.65
N LEU A 472 42.27 -6.99 -24.78
CA LEU A 472 43.05 -7.40 -25.95
C LEU A 472 44.55 -7.33 -25.67
N VAL A 473 45.01 -6.28 -24.99
CA VAL A 473 46.42 -6.11 -24.60
C VAL A 473 46.85 -7.16 -23.57
N ASP A 474 46.04 -7.44 -22.54
CA ASP A 474 46.33 -8.51 -21.57
C ASP A 474 46.51 -9.88 -22.25
N SER A 475 45.76 -10.11 -23.33
CA SER A 475 45.79 -11.34 -24.13
C SER A 475 47.01 -11.45 -25.05
N LEU A 476 47.84 -10.40 -25.19
CA LEU A 476 49.11 -10.45 -25.93
C LEU A 476 50.17 -11.33 -25.24
N SER A 477 49.99 -11.62 -23.96
CA SER A 477 50.88 -12.46 -23.16
C SER A 477 50.99 -13.91 -23.65
N ASP A 478 50.07 -14.38 -24.51
CA ASP A 478 50.14 -15.69 -25.17
C ASP A 478 50.43 -15.53 -26.68
N PRO A 479 51.71 -15.51 -27.09
CA PRO A 479 52.12 -15.36 -28.49
C PRO A 479 51.78 -16.57 -29.38
N MET A 480 51.32 -17.68 -28.79
CA MET A 480 50.89 -18.88 -29.53
C MET A 480 49.37 -19.08 -29.54
N GLY A 481 48.60 -18.16 -28.97
CA GLY A 481 47.14 -18.20 -28.97
C GLY A 481 46.56 -18.20 -30.39
N ALA A 482 45.54 -19.03 -30.63
CA ALA A 482 44.89 -19.16 -31.95
C ALA A 482 44.28 -17.84 -32.46
N ASN A 483 44.03 -16.88 -31.57
CA ASN A 483 43.49 -15.55 -31.84
C ASN A 483 44.55 -14.43 -31.90
N HIS A 484 45.83 -14.73 -31.68
CA HIS A 484 46.89 -13.73 -31.48
C HIS A 484 47.07 -12.78 -32.68
N ALA A 485 47.04 -13.32 -33.91
CA ALA A 485 47.15 -12.50 -35.13
C ALA A 485 45.97 -11.53 -35.30
N LEU A 486 44.75 -11.96 -34.95
CA LEU A 486 43.54 -11.14 -35.03
C LEU A 486 43.53 -10.05 -33.96
N ILE A 487 44.07 -10.32 -32.77
CA ILE A 487 44.23 -9.34 -31.69
C ILE A 487 45.17 -8.20 -32.13
N LEU A 488 46.32 -8.54 -32.71
CA LEU A 488 47.26 -7.53 -33.23
C LEU A 488 46.66 -6.68 -34.36
N GLU A 489 45.84 -7.28 -35.22
CA GLU A 489 45.12 -6.56 -36.27
C GLU A 489 44.14 -5.54 -35.67
N ILE A 490 43.33 -5.95 -34.67
CA ILE A 490 42.38 -5.05 -34.00
C ILE A 490 43.11 -3.91 -33.26
N LEU A 491 44.24 -4.20 -32.60
CA LEU A 491 45.03 -3.19 -31.89
C LEU A 491 45.70 -2.19 -32.84
N ARG A 492 46.16 -2.63 -34.02
CA ARG A 492 46.69 -1.74 -35.06
C ARG A 492 45.65 -0.79 -35.63
N GLU A 493 44.39 -1.18 -35.71
CA GLU A 493 43.35 -0.23 -36.15
C GLU A 493 43.01 0.82 -35.08
N ASN A 494 43.52 0.65 -33.85
CA ASN A 494 43.30 1.52 -32.69
C ASN A 494 44.62 2.13 -32.14
N GLU A 495 45.57 2.48 -33.02
CA GLU A 495 46.97 2.82 -32.68
C GLU A 495 47.12 3.77 -31.49
N THR A 496 46.47 4.93 -31.51
CA THR A 496 46.59 5.95 -30.45
C THR A 496 45.86 5.56 -29.17
N ALA A 497 44.75 4.84 -29.26
CA ALA A 497 43.96 4.39 -28.11
C ALA A 497 44.59 3.18 -27.40
N ALA A 498 45.42 2.42 -28.10
CA ALA A 498 46.18 1.30 -27.54
C ALA A 498 47.38 1.73 -26.68
N LEU A 499 47.94 2.92 -26.94
CA LEU A 499 49.16 3.42 -26.28
C LEU A 499 49.16 3.32 -24.76
N PRO A 500 48.14 3.80 -24.01
CA PRO A 500 48.17 3.76 -22.54
C PRO A 500 48.30 2.34 -21.99
N TYR A 501 47.76 1.36 -22.71
CA TYR A 501 47.75 -0.05 -22.33
C TYR A 501 49.02 -0.79 -22.78
N LEU A 502 49.68 -0.34 -23.85
CA LEU A 502 50.94 -0.89 -24.33
C LEU A 502 52.15 -0.41 -23.51
N ILE A 503 52.12 0.80 -22.95
CA ILE A 503 53.26 1.39 -22.20
C ILE A 503 53.75 0.50 -21.02
N PRO A 504 52.89 -0.12 -20.20
CA PRO A 504 53.32 -1.05 -19.15
C PRO A 504 54.19 -2.22 -19.64
N PHE A 505 54.05 -2.63 -20.91
CA PHE A 505 54.81 -3.71 -21.52
C PHE A 505 56.18 -3.26 -22.06
N MET A 506 56.50 -1.96 -22.03
CA MET A 506 57.84 -1.43 -22.37
C MET A 506 58.93 -1.80 -21.35
N ALA A 507 58.57 -2.39 -20.20
CA ALA A 507 59.57 -2.84 -19.23
C ALA A 507 60.24 -4.14 -19.72
N PRO A 508 61.59 -4.23 -19.68
CA PRO A 508 62.30 -5.41 -20.16
C PRO A 508 61.95 -6.67 -19.35
N GLY A 509 61.65 -7.78 -20.04
CA GLY A 509 61.29 -9.06 -19.44
C GLY A 509 59.79 -9.30 -19.22
N LYS A 510 58.93 -8.42 -19.72
CA LYS A 510 57.47 -8.64 -19.82
C LYS A 510 57.14 -9.48 -21.06
N ASP A 511 56.24 -10.46 -20.90
CA ASP A 511 55.65 -11.19 -22.02
C ASP A 511 54.83 -10.21 -22.88
N GLY A 512 55.12 -10.08 -24.18
CA GLY A 512 54.53 -9.06 -25.06
C GLY A 512 55.35 -7.77 -25.26
N TYR A 513 56.58 -7.69 -24.70
CA TYR A 513 57.46 -6.52 -24.84
C TYR A 513 57.81 -6.18 -26.29
N ASP A 514 58.17 -7.18 -27.11
CA ASP A 514 58.60 -6.94 -28.49
C ASP A 514 57.44 -6.43 -29.37
N GLU A 515 56.24 -6.97 -29.15
CA GLU A 515 55.00 -6.55 -29.80
C GLU A 515 54.63 -5.12 -29.41
N ALA A 516 54.67 -4.80 -28.10
CA ALA A 516 54.38 -3.45 -27.60
C ALA A 516 55.39 -2.41 -28.11
N MET A 517 56.69 -2.74 -28.08
CA MET A 517 57.74 -1.83 -28.58
C MET A 517 57.69 -1.62 -30.09
N THR A 518 57.22 -2.62 -30.85
CA THR A 518 57.02 -2.47 -32.30
C THR A 518 55.89 -1.49 -32.59
N LEU A 519 54.73 -1.66 -31.95
CA LEU A 519 53.57 -0.77 -32.10
C LEU A 519 53.89 0.67 -31.65
N ILE A 520 54.58 0.86 -30.51
CA ILE A 520 54.94 2.19 -30.00
C ILE A 520 55.92 2.93 -30.92
N ARG A 521 56.87 2.20 -31.54
CA ARG A 521 57.80 2.79 -32.50
C ARG A 521 57.15 3.16 -33.83
N GLU A 522 56.18 2.36 -34.29
CA GLU A 522 55.37 2.67 -35.48
C GLU A 522 54.60 3.99 -35.28
N ILE A 523 54.18 4.29 -34.04
CA ILE A 523 53.50 5.53 -33.65
C ILE A 523 54.46 6.74 -33.57
N GLY A 524 55.69 6.54 -33.09
CA GLY A 524 56.75 7.56 -33.18
C GLY A 524 56.51 8.84 -32.35
N ALA A 525 56.63 10.02 -32.98
CA ALA A 525 56.56 11.30 -32.26
C ALA A 525 55.20 11.55 -31.59
N ASP A 526 54.13 10.91 -32.06
CA ASP A 526 52.79 11.01 -31.47
C ASP A 526 52.67 10.24 -30.15
N ALA A 527 53.66 9.37 -29.84
CA ALA A 527 53.78 8.72 -28.54
C ALA A 527 54.35 9.64 -27.44
N THR A 528 54.87 10.84 -27.77
CA THR A 528 55.53 11.74 -26.81
C THR A 528 54.63 12.09 -25.62
N ALA A 529 53.38 12.50 -25.86
CA ALA A 529 52.48 12.92 -24.78
C ALA A 529 52.00 11.73 -23.90
N PRO A 530 51.56 10.59 -24.47
CA PRO A 530 51.21 9.40 -23.67
C PRO A 530 52.37 8.84 -22.85
N LEU A 531 53.61 8.89 -23.39
CA LEU A 531 54.80 8.43 -22.70
C LEU A 531 55.17 9.32 -21.51
N LEU A 532 55.06 10.65 -21.67
CA LEU A 532 55.25 11.61 -20.57
C LEU A 532 54.24 11.35 -19.44
N GLN A 533 52.98 11.13 -19.78
CA GLN A 533 51.94 10.81 -18.80
C GLN A 533 52.28 9.55 -17.98
N ALA A 534 52.77 8.50 -18.64
CA ALA A 534 53.13 7.25 -17.96
C ALA A 534 54.38 7.35 -17.07
N LEU A 535 55.27 8.31 -17.32
CA LEU A 535 56.50 8.50 -16.56
C LEU A 535 56.22 8.83 -15.09
N SER A 536 55.20 9.67 -14.83
CA SER A 536 54.79 10.15 -13.50
C SER A 536 54.35 9.06 -12.49
N GLY A 537 54.00 7.86 -12.96
CA GLY A 537 53.53 6.74 -12.11
C GLY A 537 54.30 5.43 -12.29
N SER A 538 55.42 5.45 -13.02
CA SER A 538 56.14 4.26 -13.44
C SER A 538 57.22 3.81 -12.45
N GLY A 539 57.44 2.49 -12.33
CA GLY A 539 58.57 1.93 -11.56
C GLY A 539 59.92 2.27 -12.19
N PRO A 540 61.04 2.13 -11.46
CA PRO A 540 62.36 2.66 -11.87
C PRO A 540 62.93 2.06 -13.15
N GLU A 541 62.45 0.89 -13.58
CA GLU A 541 62.85 0.24 -14.83
C GLU A 541 62.09 0.79 -16.03
N LEU A 542 60.77 0.95 -15.90
CA LEU A 542 59.91 1.54 -16.92
C LEU A 542 60.20 3.05 -17.09
N ALA A 543 60.37 3.77 -15.98
CA ALA A 543 60.74 5.19 -15.99
C ALA A 543 62.06 5.42 -16.75
N ARG A 544 63.04 4.53 -16.61
CA ARG A 544 64.32 4.63 -17.29
C ARG A 544 64.18 4.49 -18.81
N GLU A 545 63.38 3.53 -19.28
CA GLU A 545 63.17 3.34 -20.71
C GLU A 545 62.36 4.48 -21.33
N ILE A 546 61.30 4.94 -20.66
CA ILE A 546 60.53 6.11 -21.11
C ILE A 546 61.43 7.36 -21.16
N THR A 547 62.23 7.61 -20.11
CA THR A 547 63.16 8.75 -20.06
C THR A 547 64.24 8.67 -21.14
N SER A 548 64.78 7.47 -21.40
CA SER A 548 65.77 7.24 -22.46
C SER A 548 65.21 7.61 -23.83
N TYR A 549 63.99 7.15 -24.13
CA TYR A 549 63.33 7.44 -25.40
C TYR A 549 62.93 8.93 -25.53
N LEU A 550 62.43 9.57 -24.46
CA LEU A 550 62.10 11.01 -24.47
C LEU A 550 63.35 11.90 -24.61
N SER A 551 64.48 11.50 -24.02
CA SER A 551 65.76 12.21 -24.16
C SER A 551 66.33 12.11 -25.58
N GLU A 552 66.13 10.95 -26.23
CA GLU A 552 66.44 10.75 -27.65
C GLU A 552 65.61 11.70 -28.53
N LEU A 553 64.35 11.97 -28.17
CA LEU A 553 63.49 12.92 -28.86
C LEU A 553 63.86 14.40 -28.61
N PHE A 554 64.25 14.81 -27.39
CA PHE A 554 64.65 16.21 -27.07
C PHE A 554 65.95 16.63 -27.75
N SER A 555 66.95 15.74 -27.74
CA SER A 555 68.28 16.01 -28.29
C SER A 555 68.27 16.27 -29.81
N GLN A 556 67.24 15.78 -30.51
CA GLN A 556 67.10 15.96 -31.95
C GLN A 556 66.64 17.38 -32.32
N ASP A 557 65.81 18.05 -31.51
CA ASP A 557 65.29 19.40 -31.79
C ASP A 557 64.67 20.09 -30.54
N PRO A 558 65.46 20.85 -29.74
CA PRO A 558 64.99 21.43 -28.48
C PRO A 558 63.86 22.44 -28.64
N ARG A 559 63.89 23.26 -29.70
CA ARG A 559 62.83 24.23 -29.96
C ARG A 559 61.54 23.52 -30.35
N LYS A 560 61.61 22.53 -31.25
CA LYS A 560 60.43 21.74 -31.64
C LYS A 560 59.94 20.86 -30.49
N PHE A 561 60.80 20.42 -29.59
CA PHE A 561 60.45 19.67 -28.40
C PHE A 561 59.78 20.57 -27.35
N ILE A 562 60.31 21.76 -27.04
CA ILE A 562 59.66 22.74 -26.15
C ILE A 562 58.34 23.21 -26.77
N MET A 563 58.32 23.58 -28.05
CA MET A 563 57.08 23.90 -28.75
C MET A 563 56.11 22.72 -28.78
N ARG A 564 56.59 21.46 -28.77
CA ARG A 564 55.72 20.27 -28.72
C ARG A 564 55.20 19.97 -27.32
N LEU A 565 56.01 20.16 -26.29
CA LEU A 565 55.59 20.15 -24.89
C LEU A 565 54.50 21.19 -24.67
N PHE A 566 54.63 22.38 -25.26
CA PHE A 566 53.58 23.40 -25.27
C PHE A 566 52.47 23.11 -26.30
N SER A 567 52.65 22.20 -27.26
CA SER A 567 51.63 21.86 -28.28
C SER A 567 50.57 20.87 -27.81
N GLY A 568 50.85 20.10 -26.75
CA GLY A 568 49.89 19.18 -26.13
C GLY A 568 48.80 19.91 -25.32
N GLN A 569 47.84 19.14 -24.78
CA GLN A 569 46.78 19.71 -23.93
C GLN A 569 47.32 20.31 -22.61
N VAL A 570 48.36 19.72 -22.03
CA VAL A 570 49.07 20.23 -20.83
C VAL A 570 50.57 19.90 -20.97
N PRO A 571 51.48 20.88 -20.86
CA PRO A 571 52.92 20.64 -20.83
C PRO A 571 53.33 19.90 -19.56
N ASP A 572 54.25 18.94 -19.66
CA ASP A 572 54.82 18.26 -18.49
C ASP A 572 55.64 19.27 -17.67
N THR A 573 55.02 19.79 -16.61
CA THR A 573 55.61 20.85 -15.80
C THR A 573 56.82 20.36 -15.03
N ASP A 574 56.92 19.09 -14.65
CA ASP A 574 58.04 18.56 -13.86
C ASP A 574 59.29 18.40 -14.72
N LEU A 575 59.13 17.88 -15.93
CA LEU A 575 60.20 17.87 -16.93
C LEU A 575 60.57 19.30 -17.35
N MET A 576 59.59 20.19 -17.53
CA MET A 576 59.85 21.61 -17.77
C MET A 576 60.58 22.25 -16.60
N TYR A 577 60.25 21.91 -15.35
CA TYR A 577 60.98 22.38 -14.17
C TYR A 577 62.42 21.89 -14.24
N GLU A 578 62.64 20.61 -14.48
CA GLU A 578 64.00 20.06 -14.60
C GLU A 578 64.80 20.74 -15.73
N LEU A 579 64.18 20.98 -16.89
CA LEU A 579 64.79 21.67 -18.04
C LEU A 579 65.06 23.16 -17.75
N VAL A 580 64.15 23.86 -17.07
CA VAL A 580 64.32 25.26 -16.66
C VAL A 580 65.44 25.39 -15.63
N HIS A 581 65.57 24.45 -14.69
CA HIS A 581 66.63 24.47 -13.68
C HIS A 581 67.99 24.05 -14.26
N THR A 582 68.01 23.13 -15.23
CA THR A 582 69.26 22.67 -15.87
C THR A 582 69.77 23.65 -16.93
N SER A 583 68.92 24.51 -17.50
CA SER A 583 69.31 25.48 -18.53
C SER A 583 68.48 26.80 -18.49
N PRO A 584 68.49 27.56 -17.39
CA PRO A 584 67.63 28.74 -17.21
C PRO A 584 67.88 29.84 -18.25
N GLU A 585 69.13 29.99 -18.70
CA GLU A 585 69.52 30.99 -19.71
C GLU A 585 68.89 30.75 -21.08
N VAL A 586 68.52 29.51 -21.39
CA VAL A 586 67.88 29.13 -22.65
C VAL A 586 66.36 29.13 -22.51
N VAL A 587 65.84 28.77 -21.33
CA VAL A 587 64.40 28.53 -21.15
C VAL A 587 63.64 29.79 -20.69
N ILE A 588 64.20 30.64 -19.82
CA ILE A 588 63.49 31.84 -19.32
C ILE A 588 63.16 32.85 -20.45
N PRO A 589 64.10 33.19 -21.37
CA PRO A 589 63.78 34.09 -22.48
C PRO A 589 62.67 33.53 -23.39
N GLU A 590 62.71 32.22 -23.67
CA GLU A 590 61.68 31.56 -24.48
C GLU A 590 60.33 31.52 -23.75
N LEU A 591 60.30 31.39 -22.42
CA LEU A 591 59.07 31.48 -21.63
C LEU A 591 58.51 32.90 -21.59
N ILE A 592 59.35 33.94 -21.55
CA ILE A 592 58.91 35.34 -21.67
C ILE A 592 58.33 35.58 -23.06
N ASP A 593 58.99 35.10 -24.12
CA ASP A 593 58.50 35.22 -25.49
C ASP A 593 57.17 34.47 -25.70
N ILE A 594 57.01 33.28 -25.12
CA ILE A 594 55.74 32.53 -25.14
C ILE A 594 54.67 33.27 -24.33
N PHE A 595 55.03 33.85 -23.18
CA PHE A 595 54.10 34.59 -22.32
C PHE A 595 53.61 35.89 -22.96
N GLN A 596 54.48 36.60 -23.69
CA GLN A 596 54.16 37.88 -24.35
C GLN A 596 53.62 37.71 -25.78
N GLY A 597 53.89 36.59 -26.44
CA GLY A 597 53.53 36.35 -27.84
C GLY A 597 52.31 35.45 -28.06
N ASP A 598 51.78 34.81 -27.02
CA ASP A 598 50.60 33.95 -27.05
C ASP A 598 49.61 34.46 -25.98
N ASP A 599 48.31 34.50 -26.29
CA ASP A 599 47.26 34.94 -25.36
C ASP A 599 46.48 33.75 -24.76
N GLY A 600 46.86 32.50 -25.11
CA GLY A 600 46.15 31.29 -24.72
C GLY A 600 46.74 30.52 -23.53
N SER A 601 46.30 29.27 -23.35
CA SER A 601 46.68 28.37 -22.24
C SER A 601 48.19 28.20 -22.06
N ARG A 602 48.97 28.37 -23.13
CA ARG A 602 50.43 28.27 -23.12
C ARG A 602 51.07 29.44 -22.40
N ALA A 603 50.53 30.63 -22.60
CA ALA A 603 50.98 31.83 -21.95
C ALA A 603 50.62 31.79 -20.46
N LEU A 604 49.49 31.18 -20.10
CA LEU A 604 49.16 30.91 -18.70
C LEU A 604 50.23 30.03 -18.03
N ILE A 605 50.66 28.96 -18.70
CA ILE A 605 51.66 28.02 -18.16
C ILE A 605 53.05 28.64 -18.14
N ALA A 606 53.39 29.47 -19.13
CA ALA A 606 54.62 30.24 -19.12
C ALA A 606 54.64 31.26 -17.97
N GLY A 607 53.54 32.00 -17.76
CA GLY A 607 53.38 32.92 -16.63
C GLY A 607 53.43 32.20 -15.27
N ASP A 608 52.86 31.00 -15.19
CA ASP A 608 52.99 30.12 -14.03
C ASP A 608 54.47 29.84 -13.76
N LEU A 609 55.20 29.25 -14.71
CA LEU A 609 56.61 28.92 -14.55
C LEU A 609 57.46 30.16 -14.17
N LEU A 610 57.18 31.33 -14.76
CA LEU A 610 57.87 32.59 -14.47
C LEU A 610 57.64 33.10 -13.05
N SER A 611 56.40 33.05 -12.52
CA SER A 611 56.09 33.55 -11.17
C SER A 611 56.84 32.86 -10.03
N ARG A 612 57.42 31.67 -10.25
CA ARG A 612 58.25 30.95 -9.27
C ARG A 612 59.68 31.47 -9.15
N PHE A 613 60.10 32.35 -10.07
CA PHE A 613 61.42 33.00 -10.05
C PHE A 613 61.41 34.38 -9.36
N GLY A 614 60.28 34.76 -8.75
CA GLY A 614 60.20 35.91 -7.85
C GLY A 614 60.42 37.24 -8.57
N LYS A 615 61.39 38.04 -8.11
CA LYS A 615 61.57 39.45 -8.49
C LYS A 615 61.81 39.68 -9.98
N ASP A 616 62.47 38.75 -10.66
CA ASP A 616 62.84 38.91 -12.06
C ASP A 616 61.62 38.82 -13.01
N ALA A 617 60.51 38.24 -12.54
CA ALA A 617 59.26 38.14 -13.30
C ALA A 617 58.30 39.32 -13.06
N ILE A 618 58.54 40.16 -12.04
CA ILE A 618 57.65 41.29 -11.70
C ILE A 618 57.61 42.34 -12.83
N PRO A 619 58.75 42.86 -13.35
CA PRO A 619 58.70 43.88 -14.40
C PRO A 619 57.99 43.40 -15.68
N PRO A 620 58.23 42.19 -16.21
CA PRO A 620 57.47 41.65 -17.35
C PRO A 620 55.96 41.57 -17.11
N PHE A 621 55.51 41.22 -15.90
CA PHE A 621 54.08 41.17 -15.57
C PHE A 621 53.45 42.56 -15.44
N ILE A 622 54.16 43.54 -14.87
CA ILE A 622 53.67 44.92 -14.79
C ILE A 622 53.62 45.56 -16.18
N ASP A 623 54.62 45.31 -17.03
CA ASP A 623 54.62 45.77 -18.41
C ASP A 623 53.51 45.13 -19.23
N ALA A 624 53.27 43.81 -19.05
CA ALA A 624 52.16 43.11 -19.67
C ALA A 624 50.79 43.66 -19.22
N LEU A 625 50.59 43.94 -17.93
CA LEU A 625 49.36 44.58 -17.43
C LEU A 625 49.09 45.94 -18.08
N ARG A 626 50.15 46.68 -18.44
CA ARG A 626 50.06 47.99 -19.08
C ARG A 626 49.77 47.89 -20.57
N SER A 627 50.36 46.91 -21.27
CA SER A 627 50.15 46.73 -22.72
C SER A 627 48.90 45.95 -23.06
N GLU A 628 48.40 45.14 -22.12
CA GLU A 628 47.22 44.30 -22.34
C GLU A 628 45.95 45.15 -22.46
N THR A 629 45.06 44.73 -23.36
CA THR A 629 43.76 45.36 -23.58
C THR A 629 42.61 44.48 -23.12
N ASP A 630 42.83 43.19 -22.97
CA ASP A 630 41.84 42.23 -22.48
C ASP A 630 41.80 42.18 -20.94
N ASP A 631 40.63 42.43 -20.37
CA ASP A 631 40.46 42.53 -18.92
C ASP A 631 40.61 41.18 -18.22
N ASP A 632 40.23 40.08 -18.88
CA ASP A 632 40.38 38.72 -18.35
C ASP A 632 41.87 38.35 -18.28
N ARG A 633 42.63 38.62 -19.35
CA ARG A 633 44.07 38.44 -19.37
C ARG A 633 44.79 39.29 -18.32
N LYS A 634 44.35 40.52 -18.06
CA LYS A 634 44.89 41.32 -16.95
C LYS A 634 44.65 40.67 -15.59
N LEU A 635 43.49 40.05 -15.36
CA LEU A 635 43.24 39.29 -14.12
C LEU A 635 44.15 38.06 -14.00
N GLU A 636 44.44 37.38 -15.11
CA GLU A 636 45.41 36.27 -15.12
C GLU A 636 46.81 36.75 -14.74
N ILE A 637 47.27 37.84 -15.33
CA ILE A 637 48.58 38.42 -15.01
C ILE A 637 48.64 38.87 -13.54
N THR A 638 47.52 39.41 -13.04
CA THR A 638 47.35 39.76 -11.62
C THR A 638 47.51 38.53 -10.71
N SER A 639 47.02 37.36 -11.12
CA SER A 639 47.17 36.11 -10.37
C SER A 639 48.64 35.67 -10.23
N PHE A 640 49.47 35.92 -11.24
CA PHE A 640 50.91 35.64 -11.16
C PHE A 640 51.62 36.56 -10.17
N LEU A 641 51.24 37.85 -10.13
CA LEU A 641 51.74 38.80 -9.16
C LEU A 641 51.31 38.45 -7.72
N ILE A 642 50.07 37.96 -7.53
CA ILE A 642 49.61 37.43 -6.23
C ILE A 642 50.50 36.27 -5.78
N ARG A 643 50.89 35.39 -6.71
CA ARG A 643 51.69 34.20 -6.41
C ARG A 643 53.13 34.51 -6.04
N ILE A 644 53.68 35.61 -6.56
CA ILE A 644 54.98 36.14 -6.12
C ILE A 644 54.90 36.60 -4.65
N GLY A 645 53.74 37.09 -4.21
CA GLY A 645 53.46 37.37 -2.80
C GLY A 645 54.09 38.67 -2.31
N GLU A 646 54.73 38.62 -1.14
CA GLU A 646 55.22 39.82 -0.43
C GLU A 646 56.19 40.68 -1.27
N ASP A 647 56.99 40.05 -2.11
CA ASP A 647 57.96 40.71 -2.97
C ASP A 647 57.29 41.62 -4.03
N ALA A 648 56.01 41.42 -4.35
CA ALA A 648 55.26 42.24 -5.29
C ALA A 648 54.55 43.44 -4.65
N ILE A 649 54.40 43.47 -3.31
CA ILE A 649 53.63 44.51 -2.60
C ILE A 649 54.13 45.94 -2.90
N PRO A 650 55.44 46.25 -2.84
CA PRO A 650 55.92 47.61 -3.08
C PRO A 650 55.56 48.13 -4.49
N ASP A 651 55.72 47.27 -5.49
CA ASP A 651 55.45 47.59 -6.90
C ASP A 651 53.95 47.75 -7.16
N LEU A 652 53.10 46.91 -6.54
CA LEU A 652 51.65 47.01 -6.66
C LEU A 652 51.11 48.26 -5.96
N VAL A 653 51.59 48.59 -4.76
CA VAL A 653 51.18 49.80 -4.01
C VAL A 653 51.51 51.07 -4.79
N ALA A 654 52.68 51.10 -5.45
CA ALA A 654 53.09 52.22 -6.30
C ALA A 654 52.16 52.45 -7.52
N ARG A 655 51.31 51.48 -7.88
CA ARG A 655 50.37 51.55 -9.01
C ARG A 655 48.93 51.78 -8.62
N LEU A 656 48.61 51.93 -7.33
CA LEU A 656 47.24 52.25 -6.89
C LEU A 656 46.73 53.63 -7.32
N GLY A 657 47.63 54.53 -7.77
CA GLY A 657 47.26 55.83 -8.37
C GLY A 657 47.18 55.83 -9.90
N ASP A 658 47.49 54.71 -10.57
CA ASP A 658 47.43 54.57 -12.03
C ASP A 658 46.05 54.01 -12.41
N GLU A 659 45.14 54.82 -12.97
CA GLU A 659 43.73 54.41 -13.19
C GLU A 659 43.58 53.11 -14.00
N ASP A 660 44.52 52.82 -14.91
CA ASP A 660 44.49 51.65 -15.78
C ASP A 660 44.94 50.36 -15.06
N ILE A 661 45.79 50.48 -14.03
CA ILE A 661 46.41 49.34 -13.32
C ILE A 661 45.84 49.19 -11.90
N ALA A 662 45.36 50.28 -11.29
CA ALA A 662 44.89 50.34 -9.91
C ALA A 662 43.82 49.29 -9.55
N PRO A 663 42.83 48.95 -10.41
CA PRO A 663 41.88 47.87 -10.10
C PRO A 663 42.57 46.51 -9.89
N TYR A 664 43.58 46.21 -10.72
CA TYR A 664 44.34 44.97 -10.70
C TYR A 664 45.35 44.94 -9.56
N ALA A 665 46.04 46.07 -9.31
CA ALA A 665 46.91 46.21 -8.16
C ALA A 665 46.14 46.09 -6.83
N MET A 666 44.96 46.70 -6.75
CA MET A 666 44.04 46.55 -5.61
C MET A 666 43.58 45.11 -5.44
N ALA A 667 43.20 44.42 -6.53
CA ALA A 667 42.82 43.01 -6.48
C ALA A 667 43.97 42.11 -6.01
N ALA A 668 45.19 42.34 -6.51
CA ALA A 668 46.38 41.61 -6.07
C ALA A 668 46.68 41.83 -4.59
N LEU A 669 46.71 43.09 -4.15
CA LEU A 669 46.97 43.43 -2.75
C LEU A 669 45.89 42.88 -1.80
N SER A 670 44.63 42.88 -2.25
CA SER A 670 43.52 42.26 -1.49
C SER A 670 43.72 40.76 -1.32
N ALA A 671 44.21 40.07 -2.36
CA ALA A 671 44.41 38.63 -2.37
C ALA A 671 45.69 38.20 -1.64
N ILE A 672 46.75 39.03 -1.66
CA ILE A 672 47.96 38.83 -0.85
C ILE A 672 47.60 38.86 0.65
N GLY A 673 46.62 39.68 1.04
CA GLY A 673 45.99 39.61 2.37
C GLY A 673 46.75 40.38 3.44
N GLU A 674 46.93 39.76 4.62
CA GLU A 674 47.53 40.39 5.81
C GLU A 674 48.87 41.12 5.55
N PRO A 675 49.83 40.59 4.77
CA PRO A 675 51.10 41.27 4.51
C PRO A 675 50.95 42.62 3.78
N ALA A 676 49.86 42.82 3.04
CA ALA A 676 49.59 44.09 2.34
C ALA A 676 49.03 45.18 3.27
N VAL A 677 48.43 44.81 4.41
CA VAL A 677 47.74 45.74 5.32
C VAL A 677 48.66 46.88 5.79
N PRO A 678 49.90 46.64 6.26
CA PRO A 678 50.79 47.72 6.70
C PRO A 678 51.13 48.73 5.59
N ALA A 679 51.20 48.28 4.34
CA ALA A 679 51.50 49.13 3.19
C ALA A 679 50.27 49.94 2.71
N LEU A 680 49.06 49.46 2.99
CA LEU A 680 47.80 50.09 2.61
C LEU A 680 47.29 51.13 3.62
N LEU A 681 47.54 50.95 4.93
CA LEU A 681 47.06 51.87 5.97
C LEU A 681 47.52 53.34 5.78
N PRO A 682 48.78 53.63 5.42
CA PRO A 682 49.22 55.01 5.18
C PRO A 682 48.45 55.71 4.05
N LEU A 683 47.95 54.95 3.07
CA LEU A 683 47.21 55.49 1.93
C LEU A 683 45.82 56.02 2.32
N LEU A 684 45.28 55.65 3.48
CA LEU A 684 44.05 56.23 4.02
C LEU A 684 44.18 57.74 4.29
N LYS A 685 45.40 58.25 4.44
CA LYS A 685 45.71 59.68 4.60
C LYS A 685 46.31 60.31 3.33
N SER A 686 46.37 59.56 2.22
CA SER A 686 46.96 60.05 0.97
C SER A 686 46.16 61.21 0.36
N PRO A 687 46.81 62.24 -0.21
CA PRO A 687 46.13 63.27 -1.00
C PRO A 687 45.67 62.75 -2.37
N ASP A 688 46.20 61.62 -2.83
CA ASP A 688 45.75 60.95 -4.05
C ASP A 688 44.43 60.22 -3.75
N LEU A 689 43.33 60.83 -4.20
CA LEU A 689 41.98 60.31 -3.99
C LEU A 689 41.76 58.94 -4.65
N ILE A 690 42.46 58.64 -5.76
CA ILE A 690 42.34 57.39 -6.50
C ILE A 690 43.02 56.28 -5.69
N ALA A 691 44.29 56.49 -5.31
CA ALA A 691 45.02 55.54 -4.47
C ALA A 691 44.36 55.34 -3.10
N GLN A 692 43.84 56.40 -2.48
CA GLN A 692 43.10 56.33 -1.22
C GLN A 692 41.82 55.49 -1.37
N GLN A 693 41.06 55.70 -2.45
CA GLN A 693 39.85 54.92 -2.71
C GLN A 693 40.17 53.44 -2.93
N TYR A 694 41.16 53.10 -3.75
CA TYR A 694 41.52 51.69 -3.97
C TYR A 694 42.13 51.04 -2.73
N ALA A 695 42.87 51.77 -1.89
CA ALA A 695 43.35 51.26 -0.61
C ALA A 695 42.21 50.95 0.36
N ILE A 696 41.18 51.81 0.41
CA ILE A 696 39.94 51.55 1.16
C ILE A 696 39.29 50.24 0.69
N HIS A 697 39.12 50.07 -0.63
CA HIS A 697 38.50 48.85 -1.18
C HIS A 697 39.35 47.61 -0.90
N ALA A 698 40.67 47.72 -1.01
CA ALA A 698 41.59 46.62 -0.69
C ALA A 698 41.44 46.18 0.77
N LEU A 699 41.50 47.15 1.70
CA LEU A 699 41.35 46.88 3.14
C LEU A 699 39.99 46.26 3.47
N THR A 700 38.90 46.75 2.87
CA THR A 700 37.56 46.15 3.03
C THR A 700 37.53 44.68 2.57
N ARG A 701 38.20 44.35 1.45
CA ARG A 701 38.23 42.98 0.91
C ARG A 701 39.13 42.02 1.68
N ILE A 702 40.21 42.53 2.31
CA ILE A 702 41.10 41.71 3.14
C ILE A 702 40.37 41.16 4.37
N GLY A 703 39.36 41.87 4.88
CA GLY A 703 38.51 41.38 5.96
C GLY A 703 39.18 41.41 7.32
N THR A 704 39.12 40.31 8.08
CA THR A 704 39.49 40.25 9.50
C THR A 704 40.90 40.76 9.84
N PRO A 705 41.98 40.44 9.09
CA PRO A 705 43.31 41.00 9.36
C PRO A 705 43.37 42.53 9.23
N ALA A 706 42.65 43.07 8.25
CA ALA A 706 42.51 44.52 8.09
C ALA A 706 41.62 45.12 9.18
N ALA A 707 40.57 44.42 9.61
CA ALA A 707 39.71 44.86 10.71
C ALA A 707 40.52 45.05 12.00
N SER A 708 41.35 44.09 12.40
CA SER A 708 42.19 44.21 13.61
C SER A 708 43.13 45.44 13.54
N ALA A 709 43.78 45.64 12.39
CA ALA A 709 44.69 46.77 12.18
C ALA A 709 43.97 48.13 12.12
N LEU A 710 42.78 48.17 11.50
CA LEU A 710 41.92 49.35 11.44
C LEU A 710 41.33 49.69 12.81
N MET A 711 41.00 48.69 13.64
CA MET A 711 40.60 48.91 15.03
C MET A 711 41.71 49.59 15.82
N THR A 712 42.95 49.12 15.66
CA THR A 712 44.13 49.75 16.27
C THR A 712 44.27 51.20 15.80
N LEU A 713 44.18 51.45 14.49
CA LEU A 713 44.24 52.80 13.93
C LEU A 713 43.10 53.70 14.42
N MET A 714 41.90 53.15 14.64
CA MET A 714 40.75 53.86 15.19
C MET A 714 40.98 54.27 16.65
N GLN A 715 41.77 53.51 17.42
CA GLN A 715 42.17 53.88 18.77
C GLN A 715 43.22 55.00 18.76
N GLU A 716 44.10 55.03 17.76
CA GLU A 716 45.20 56.01 17.64
C GLU A 716 44.75 57.37 17.08
N ASP A 717 43.77 57.40 16.17
CA ASP A 717 43.34 58.62 15.48
C ASP A 717 41.81 58.71 15.38
N GLU A 718 41.20 59.42 16.35
CA GLU A 718 39.75 59.61 16.39
C GLU A 718 39.18 60.33 15.15
N SER A 719 39.99 61.11 14.43
CA SER A 719 39.53 61.81 13.23
C SER A 719 39.19 60.86 12.08
N LEU A 720 39.76 59.65 12.10
CA LEU A 720 39.50 58.60 11.12
C LEU A 720 38.31 57.69 11.49
N VAL A 721 37.71 57.84 12.68
CA VAL A 721 36.58 57.01 13.13
C VAL A 721 35.45 56.93 12.09
N PRO A 722 35.00 58.04 11.45
CA PRO A 722 33.95 57.96 10.43
C PRO A 722 34.37 57.16 9.20
N LEU A 723 35.64 57.29 8.79
CA LEU A 723 36.20 56.59 7.64
C LEU A 723 36.35 55.10 7.94
N ILE A 724 36.93 54.75 9.09
CA ILE A 724 37.15 53.38 9.53
C ILE A 724 35.81 52.68 9.77
N SER A 725 34.84 53.36 10.39
CA SER A 725 33.49 52.82 10.57
C SER A 725 32.85 52.45 9.23
N ARG A 726 33.03 53.29 8.20
CA ARG A 726 32.54 53.00 6.84
C ARG A 726 33.25 51.79 6.20
N ILE A 727 34.56 51.64 6.44
CA ILE A 727 35.33 50.48 5.97
C ILE A 727 34.83 49.21 6.65
N MET A 728 34.68 49.23 7.97
CA MET A 728 34.16 48.13 8.80
C MET A 728 32.73 47.73 8.43
N ALA A 729 31.85 48.71 8.18
CA ALA A 729 30.50 48.44 7.69
C ALA A 729 30.54 47.72 6.33
N GLY A 730 31.46 48.11 5.45
CA GLY A 730 31.69 47.44 4.16
C GLY A 730 32.21 46.00 4.28
N MET A 731 32.86 45.65 5.40
CA MET A 731 33.35 44.30 5.69
C MET A 731 32.24 43.33 6.14
N GLY A 732 31.08 43.84 6.56
CA GLY A 732 29.94 43.05 7.01
C GLY A 732 30.27 42.10 8.17
N GLY A 733 29.74 40.87 8.12
CA GLY A 733 29.92 39.86 9.17
C GLY A 733 31.38 39.54 9.54
N SER A 734 32.33 39.75 8.63
CA SER A 734 33.76 39.50 8.88
C SER A 734 34.41 40.45 9.89
N ALA A 735 33.79 41.60 10.15
CA ALA A 735 34.20 42.56 11.18
C ALA A 735 33.56 42.28 12.55
N LEU A 736 32.49 41.48 12.63
CA LEU A 736 31.77 41.22 13.88
C LEU A 736 32.66 40.66 15.00
N PRO A 737 33.57 39.69 14.78
CA PRO A 737 34.41 39.15 15.85
C PRO A 737 35.27 40.22 16.52
N GLU A 738 35.93 41.06 15.73
CA GLU A 738 36.79 42.14 16.22
C GLU A 738 35.97 43.27 16.89
N LEU A 739 34.79 43.59 16.35
CA LEU A 739 33.89 44.56 16.95
C LEU A 739 33.32 44.07 18.29
N ILE A 740 32.97 42.79 18.41
CA ILE A 740 32.52 42.18 19.66
C ILE A 740 33.66 42.17 20.67
N GLN A 741 34.88 41.79 20.26
CA GLN A 741 36.05 41.80 21.11
C GLN A 741 36.35 43.21 21.64
N GLU A 742 36.32 44.23 20.79
CA GLU A 742 36.49 45.62 21.25
C GLU A 742 35.33 46.07 22.15
N LEU A 743 34.10 45.63 21.90
CA LEU A 743 33.01 45.94 22.80
C LEU A 743 33.26 45.35 24.20
N GLU A 744 33.79 44.12 24.28
CA GLU A 744 34.19 43.51 25.54
C GLU A 744 35.33 44.27 26.24
N THR A 745 36.32 44.79 25.50
CA THR A 745 37.41 45.62 26.08
C THR A 745 36.90 46.96 26.59
N LEU A 746 36.01 47.62 25.84
CA LEU A 746 35.38 48.89 26.22
C LEU A 746 34.45 48.71 27.43
N GLN A 747 33.76 47.58 27.51
CA GLN A 747 32.97 47.20 28.69
C GLN A 747 33.88 47.03 29.92
N GLY A 748 34.99 46.29 29.77
CA GLY A 748 35.96 46.09 30.86
C GLY A 748 36.61 47.38 31.37
N SER A 749 36.72 48.41 30.53
CA SER A 749 37.28 49.72 30.86
C SER A 749 36.24 50.80 31.19
N GLY A 750 34.94 50.49 31.11
CA GLY A 750 33.85 51.44 31.39
C GLY A 750 33.69 52.56 30.34
N GLN A 751 34.20 52.36 29.12
CA GLN A 751 34.20 53.34 28.02
C GLN A 751 33.14 53.05 26.93
N GLU A 752 32.15 52.22 27.23
CA GLU A 752 31.04 51.88 26.31
C GLU A 752 30.27 53.10 25.78
N GLY A 753 30.21 54.20 26.54
CA GLY A 753 29.56 55.46 26.15
C GLY A 753 30.45 56.45 25.39
N SER A 754 31.70 56.10 25.07
CA SER A 754 32.60 56.91 24.26
C SER A 754 32.10 57.02 22.81
N SER A 755 32.59 58.02 22.06
CA SER A 755 32.35 58.12 20.61
C SER A 755 32.69 56.80 19.90
N ARG A 756 33.78 56.15 20.32
CA ARG A 756 34.25 54.85 19.85
C ARG A 756 33.29 53.71 20.22
N GLY A 757 32.86 53.62 21.48
CA GLY A 757 31.92 52.59 21.94
C GLY A 757 30.55 52.69 21.27
N ILE A 758 30.05 53.92 21.10
CA ILE A 758 28.79 54.18 20.37
C ILE A 758 28.94 53.76 18.90
N ALA A 759 30.08 54.05 18.26
CA ALA A 759 30.33 53.65 16.88
C ALA A 759 30.37 52.12 16.71
N VAL A 760 31.12 51.40 17.58
CA VAL A 760 31.20 49.94 17.56
C VAL A 760 29.82 49.30 17.74
N MET A 761 29.03 49.79 18.69
CA MET A 761 27.66 49.30 18.93
C MET A 761 26.72 49.56 17.75
N SER A 762 26.81 50.74 17.15
CA SER A 762 26.03 51.07 15.96
C SER A 762 26.37 50.14 14.80
N LEU A 763 27.66 49.86 14.59
CA LEU A 763 28.15 48.98 13.52
C LEU A 763 27.69 47.54 13.70
N ILE A 764 27.83 46.97 14.90
CA ILE A 764 27.37 45.59 15.17
C ILE A 764 25.86 45.48 14.87
N THR A 765 25.09 46.49 15.28
CA THR A 765 23.65 46.50 15.07
C THR A 765 23.28 46.63 13.59
N GLU A 766 23.99 47.49 12.85
CA GLU A 766 23.78 47.70 11.41
C GLU A 766 24.12 46.45 10.60
N ILE A 767 25.24 45.79 10.91
CA ILE A 767 25.69 44.56 10.24
C ILE A 767 24.68 43.44 10.52
N ALA A 768 24.31 43.22 11.77
CA ALA A 768 23.36 42.16 12.15
C ALA A 768 21.96 42.36 11.57
N LEU A 769 21.52 43.60 11.36
CA LEU A 769 20.21 43.90 10.75
C LEU A 769 20.20 43.73 9.23
N SER A 770 21.37 43.76 8.60
CA SER A 770 21.50 43.67 7.15
C SER A 770 21.36 42.25 6.62
N ASN A 771 21.66 41.24 7.45
CA ASN A 771 21.64 39.83 7.05
C ASN A 771 21.16 38.91 8.20
N ARG A 772 20.30 37.95 7.87
CA ARG A 772 19.76 36.96 8.82
C ARG A 772 20.83 36.08 9.46
N ASP A 773 21.89 35.73 8.72
CA ASP A 773 22.92 34.80 9.21
C ASP A 773 23.80 35.48 10.27
N ASP A 774 24.09 36.77 10.12
CA ASP A 774 24.77 37.58 11.14
C ASP A 774 23.93 37.70 12.42
N LEU A 775 22.61 37.86 12.28
CA LEU A 775 21.67 37.88 13.40
C LEU A 775 21.63 36.52 14.13
N ARG A 776 21.72 35.42 13.39
CA ARG A 776 21.87 34.06 13.97
C ARG A 776 23.20 33.86 14.67
N HIS A 777 24.29 34.40 14.12
CA HIS A 777 25.59 34.39 14.80
C HIS A 777 25.49 35.06 16.16
N LEU A 778 24.75 36.17 16.28
CA LEU A 778 24.50 36.80 17.58
C LEU A 778 23.67 35.92 18.53
N PHE A 779 22.69 35.14 18.05
CA PHE A 779 21.96 34.19 18.92
C PHE A 779 22.83 33.06 19.48
N SER A 780 23.95 32.76 18.82
CA SER A 780 24.88 31.72 19.27
C SER A 780 25.81 32.19 20.41
N ILE A 781 25.87 33.50 20.67
CA ILE A 781 26.71 34.07 21.74
C ILE A 781 26.19 33.59 23.11
N GLN A 782 27.10 33.09 23.95
CA GLN A 782 26.75 32.62 25.30
C GLN A 782 27.11 33.60 26.43
N ASN A 783 27.78 34.72 26.12
CA ASN A 783 28.14 35.74 27.12
C ASN A 783 26.87 36.45 27.64
N PRO A 784 26.47 36.25 28.92
CA PRO A 784 25.20 36.76 29.42
C PRO A 784 25.11 38.29 29.41
N ILE A 785 26.23 39.00 29.59
CA ILE A 785 26.25 40.47 29.59
C ILE A 785 25.97 40.97 28.17
N LEU A 786 26.67 40.44 27.17
CA LEU A 786 26.45 40.79 25.77
C LEU A 786 25.05 40.42 25.29
N ILE A 787 24.52 39.25 25.67
CA ILE A 787 23.13 38.88 25.37
C ILE A 787 22.19 39.96 25.91
N THR A 788 22.31 40.34 27.19
CA THR A 788 21.43 41.37 27.77
C THR A 788 21.62 42.76 27.15
N MET A 789 22.83 43.10 26.69
CA MET A 789 23.09 44.36 25.98
C MET A 789 22.45 44.35 24.60
N PHE A 790 22.64 43.29 23.82
CA PHE A 790 22.02 43.15 22.51
C PHE A 790 20.51 43.07 22.60
N GLU A 791 19.96 42.32 23.57
CA GLU A 791 18.51 42.32 23.86
C GLU A 791 18.01 43.76 24.06
N ARG A 792 18.65 44.55 24.93
CA ARG A 792 18.27 45.96 25.16
C ARG A 792 18.36 46.81 23.90
N ILE A 793 19.41 46.63 23.10
CA ILE A 793 19.63 47.41 21.88
C ILE A 793 18.58 47.05 20.84
N PHE A 794 18.36 45.76 20.59
CA PHE A 794 17.35 45.30 19.65
C PHE A 794 15.94 45.68 20.12
N ILE A 795 15.64 45.58 21.41
CA ILE A 795 14.39 46.12 21.98
C ILE A 795 14.27 47.63 21.72
N SER A 796 15.36 48.40 21.84
CA SER A 796 15.34 49.85 21.57
C SER A 796 15.16 50.20 20.09
N LYS A 797 15.55 49.31 19.16
CA LYS A 797 15.25 49.45 17.72
C LYS A 797 13.77 49.21 17.40
N GLY A 798 12.99 48.72 18.35
CA GLY A 798 11.54 48.59 18.24
C GLY A 798 11.14 47.73 17.05
N GLU A 799 10.07 48.11 16.33
CA GLU A 799 9.52 47.28 15.24
C GLU A 799 10.50 46.98 14.10
N GLN A 800 11.58 47.76 13.95
CA GLN A 800 12.56 47.60 12.88
C GLN A 800 13.29 46.25 12.95
N ILE A 801 13.51 45.70 14.15
CA ILE A 801 14.18 44.39 14.32
C ILE A 801 13.21 43.23 14.12
N LEU A 802 11.91 43.44 14.24
CA LEU A 802 10.94 42.35 14.34
C LEU A 802 10.81 41.54 13.05
N ALA A 803 10.85 42.18 11.89
CA ALA A 803 10.78 41.48 10.60
C ALA A 803 12.06 40.64 10.33
N PRO A 804 13.29 41.19 10.44
CA PRO A 804 14.52 40.40 10.34
C PRO A 804 14.60 39.26 11.38
N LEU A 805 14.16 39.53 12.61
CA LEU A 805 14.11 38.56 13.71
C LEU A 805 13.18 37.38 13.40
N LEU A 806 11.97 37.66 12.93
CA LEU A 806 11.01 36.62 12.56
C LEU A 806 11.46 35.83 11.32
N ASP A 807 12.06 36.50 10.33
CA ASP A 807 12.62 35.82 9.15
C ASP A 807 13.72 34.83 9.55
N ALA A 808 14.64 35.24 10.42
CA ALA A 808 15.71 34.36 10.92
C ALA A 808 15.13 33.13 11.66
N VAL A 809 14.10 33.32 12.47
CA VAL A 809 13.45 32.25 13.27
C VAL A 809 12.62 31.29 12.41
N MET A 810 12.07 31.73 11.28
CA MET A 810 11.19 30.90 10.43
C MET A 810 11.86 29.65 9.84
N TYR A 811 13.19 29.64 9.77
CA TYR A 811 13.98 28.52 9.28
C TYR A 811 14.67 27.74 10.41
N GLU A 812 14.43 28.11 11.66
CA GLU A 812 14.95 27.39 12.81
C GLU A 812 14.02 26.25 13.22
N GLN A 813 14.60 25.16 13.71
CA GLN A 813 13.82 24.05 14.25
C GLN A 813 13.15 24.43 15.58
N ALA A 814 13.73 25.36 16.34
CA ALA A 814 13.23 25.88 17.60
C ALA A 814 13.52 27.38 17.72
N VAL A 815 12.74 28.10 18.54
CA VAL A 815 12.96 29.55 18.75
C VAL A 815 14.13 29.73 19.76
N PRO A 816 15.23 30.41 19.40
CA PRO A 816 16.34 30.67 20.34
C PRO A 816 15.92 31.53 21.53
N ASP A 817 16.56 31.37 22.69
CA ASP A 817 16.16 32.06 23.94
C ASP A 817 16.25 33.58 23.85
N MET A 818 17.32 34.12 23.26
CA MET A 818 17.47 35.57 23.02
C MET A 818 16.35 36.10 22.11
N ALA A 819 16.04 35.36 21.04
CA ALA A 819 14.93 35.70 20.16
C ALA A 819 13.59 35.65 20.90
N ALA A 820 13.36 34.61 21.70
CA ALA A 820 12.19 34.45 22.54
C ALA A 820 12.03 35.61 23.54
N ASN A 821 13.12 36.06 24.17
CA ASN A 821 13.12 37.19 25.11
C ASN A 821 12.80 38.52 24.43
N ILE A 822 13.41 38.79 23.27
CA ILE A 822 13.14 40.00 22.47
C ILE A 822 11.68 39.98 21.99
N ILE A 823 11.23 38.85 21.43
CA ILE A 823 9.85 38.64 20.97
C ILE A 823 8.86 38.82 22.11
N THR A 824 9.15 38.27 23.30
CA THR A 824 8.30 38.39 24.49
C THR A 824 8.25 39.83 25.01
N SER A 825 9.37 40.55 24.96
CA SER A 825 9.44 41.97 25.33
C SER A 825 8.65 42.85 24.36
N MET A 826 8.51 42.40 23.10
CA MET A 826 7.75 43.05 22.04
C MET A 826 6.39 42.37 21.78
N ARG A 827 5.80 41.72 22.80
CA ARG A 827 4.63 40.84 22.64
C ARG A 827 3.51 41.41 21.75
N PRO A 828 2.98 42.64 21.94
CA PRO A 828 1.88 43.14 21.10
C PRO A 828 2.25 43.27 19.62
N GLN A 829 3.45 43.77 19.33
CA GLN A 829 3.95 43.97 17.98
C GLN A 829 4.30 42.63 17.33
N ALA A 830 4.99 41.74 18.07
CA ALA A 830 5.31 40.38 17.66
C ALA A 830 4.06 39.58 17.35
N GLN A 831 3.04 39.64 18.22
CA GLN A 831 1.75 39.00 17.99
C GLN A 831 1.10 39.48 16.70
N THR A 832 1.08 40.80 16.48
CA THR A 832 0.50 41.40 15.27
C THR A 832 1.26 40.97 14.01
N ALA A 833 2.60 40.98 14.06
CA ALA A 833 3.44 40.59 12.95
C ALA A 833 3.32 39.09 12.63
N VAL A 834 3.40 38.23 13.63
CA VAL A 834 3.25 36.78 13.48
C VAL A 834 1.85 36.44 12.96
N THR A 835 0.81 37.10 13.47
CA THR A 835 -0.57 36.92 12.96
C THR A 835 -0.68 37.32 11.49
N ARG A 836 -0.09 38.45 11.10
CA ARG A 836 -0.09 38.91 9.70
C ARG A 836 0.66 37.93 8.80
N LEU A 837 1.84 37.48 9.23
CA LEU A 837 2.68 36.54 8.47
C LEU A 837 1.99 35.19 8.33
N LEU A 838 1.43 34.66 9.40
CA LEU A 838 0.70 33.39 9.39
C LEU A 838 -0.54 33.47 8.48
N LYS A 839 -1.20 34.63 8.36
CA LYS A 839 -2.28 34.85 7.38
C LYS A 839 -1.79 35.00 5.95
N SER A 840 -0.61 35.59 5.74
CA SER A 840 -0.03 35.76 4.41
C SER A 840 0.51 34.45 3.82
N ILE A 841 0.86 33.51 4.69
CA ILE A 841 1.39 32.20 4.31
C ILE A 841 0.21 31.23 4.20
N GLY A 842 0.01 30.65 3.02
CA GLY A 842 -1.12 29.76 2.74
C GLY A 842 -1.12 28.48 3.58
N PRO A 843 -2.27 27.79 3.70
CA PRO A 843 -2.35 26.50 4.38
C PRO A 843 -1.37 25.47 3.76
N GLY A 844 -0.77 24.61 4.59
CA GLY A 844 0.21 23.61 4.16
C GLY A 844 1.67 24.07 4.05
N ASP A 845 1.99 25.35 4.28
CA ASP A 845 3.37 25.81 4.28
C ASP A 845 4.06 25.56 5.64
N ARG A 846 5.16 24.78 5.62
CA ARG A 846 5.91 24.41 6.83
C ARG A 846 6.45 25.58 7.64
N ARG A 847 6.65 26.76 7.05
CA ARG A 847 7.07 27.96 7.82
C ARG A 847 6.05 28.36 8.88
N ARG A 848 4.78 27.95 8.72
CA ARG A 848 3.73 28.09 9.75
C ARG A 848 4.11 27.39 11.05
N ILE A 849 4.88 26.30 11.00
CA ILE A 849 5.35 25.57 12.20
C ILE A 849 6.18 26.48 13.10
N ALA A 850 7.17 27.19 12.56
CA ALA A 850 8.02 28.09 13.33
C ALA A 850 7.20 29.26 13.92
N LEU A 851 6.27 29.82 13.13
CA LEU A 851 5.37 30.88 13.61
C LEU A 851 4.42 30.40 14.72
N LEU A 852 3.89 29.17 14.62
CA LEU A 852 3.07 28.56 15.67
C LEU A 852 3.88 28.33 16.95
N LYS A 853 5.15 27.92 16.84
CA LYS A 853 6.06 27.83 17.99
C LYS A 853 6.33 29.21 18.61
N VAL A 854 6.51 30.26 17.81
CA VAL A 854 6.62 31.63 18.31
C VAL A 854 5.37 32.06 19.07
N LEU A 855 4.17 31.74 18.57
CA LEU A 855 2.92 31.97 19.32
C LEU A 855 2.88 31.16 20.62
N GLY A 856 3.38 29.92 20.60
CA GLY A 856 3.54 29.07 21.78
C GLY A 856 4.56 29.59 22.81
N VAL A 857 5.56 30.35 22.37
CA VAL A 857 6.49 31.09 23.25
C VAL A 857 5.81 32.31 23.86
N LEU A 858 5.08 33.08 23.05
CA LEU A 858 4.34 34.25 23.54
C LEU A 858 3.28 33.87 24.59
N LYS A 859 2.70 32.67 24.47
CA LYS A 859 1.65 32.11 25.35
C LYS A 859 0.49 33.08 25.57
N ASP A 860 0.21 33.91 24.57
CA ASP A 860 -0.87 34.88 24.65
C ASP A 860 -2.18 34.14 24.33
N PRO A 861 -3.17 34.14 25.24
CA PRO A 861 -4.49 33.55 24.98
C PRO A 861 -5.16 34.12 23.72
N ALA A 862 -4.84 35.36 23.32
CA ALA A 862 -5.33 35.95 22.08
C ALA A 862 -4.83 35.23 20.81
N SER A 863 -3.79 34.39 20.92
CA SER A 863 -3.29 33.52 19.85
C SER A 863 -4.07 32.23 19.68
N ALA A 864 -4.84 31.82 20.69
CA ALA A 864 -5.57 30.56 20.67
C ALA A 864 -6.48 30.42 19.43
N PRO A 865 -7.21 31.46 18.96
CA PRO A 865 -7.98 31.37 17.72
C PRO A 865 -7.15 31.04 16.48
N LEU A 866 -5.92 31.56 16.37
CA LEU A 866 -5.02 31.28 15.24
C LEU A 866 -4.47 29.86 15.32
N MET A 867 -4.22 29.37 16.54
CA MET A 867 -3.85 27.97 16.75
C MET A 867 -5.02 27.04 16.43
N TYR A 868 -6.26 27.43 16.75
CA TYR A 868 -7.46 26.67 16.36
C TYR A 868 -7.67 26.66 14.84
N GLU A 869 -7.41 27.78 14.16
CA GLU A 869 -7.42 27.80 12.69
C GLU A 869 -6.38 26.82 12.13
N ALA A 870 -5.19 26.76 12.72
CA ALA A 870 -4.16 25.80 12.33
C ALA A 870 -4.52 24.34 12.64
N LEU A 871 -5.49 24.06 13.53
CA LEU A 871 -6.06 22.71 13.70
C LEU A 871 -6.90 22.27 12.51
N GLN A 872 -7.23 23.16 11.57
CA GLN A 872 -7.95 22.84 10.34
C GLN A 872 -7.04 22.90 9.11
N ASP A 873 -5.73 23.03 9.32
CA ASP A 873 -4.76 23.08 8.22
C ASP A 873 -4.74 21.73 7.46
N PRO A 874 -4.69 21.73 6.12
CA PRO A 874 -4.62 20.48 5.34
C PRO A 874 -3.38 19.64 5.70
N ASP A 875 -2.27 20.27 6.11
CA ASP A 875 -1.05 19.56 6.50
C ASP A 875 -1.13 19.06 7.95
N HIS A 876 -0.99 17.75 8.11
CA HIS A 876 -1.07 17.08 9.41
C HIS A 876 0.09 17.43 10.34
N GLU A 877 1.28 17.80 9.85
CA GLU A 877 2.40 18.28 10.68
C GLU A 877 2.09 19.66 11.28
N ILE A 878 1.39 20.51 10.53
CA ILE A 878 0.95 21.82 11.01
C ILE A 878 -0.15 21.64 12.06
N ARG A 879 -1.17 20.80 11.80
CA ARG A 879 -2.21 20.45 12.80
C ARG A 879 -1.58 19.87 14.07
N MET A 880 -0.66 18.92 13.91
CA MET A 880 0.06 18.30 15.01
C MET A 880 0.91 19.30 15.80
N THR A 881 1.61 20.22 15.13
CA THR A 881 2.38 21.28 15.80
C THR A 881 1.45 22.22 16.57
N ALA A 882 0.34 22.64 15.97
CA ALA A 882 -0.67 23.46 16.64
C ALA A 882 -1.21 22.77 17.91
N ILE A 883 -1.48 21.46 17.86
CA ILE A 883 -1.89 20.64 19.00
C ILE A 883 -0.83 20.64 20.12
N ARG A 884 0.44 20.37 19.76
CA ARG A 884 1.53 20.32 20.75
C ARG A 884 1.77 21.67 21.41
N GLU A 885 1.72 22.74 20.63
CA GLU A 885 1.90 24.10 21.15
C GLU A 885 0.67 24.54 21.98
N LEU A 886 -0.55 24.16 21.60
CA LEU A 886 -1.76 24.34 22.40
C LEU A 886 -1.67 23.60 23.75
N GLY A 887 -1.07 22.41 23.80
CA GLY A 887 -0.82 21.69 25.06
C GLY A 887 -0.09 22.52 26.12
N LYS A 888 0.76 23.49 25.70
CA LYS A 888 1.50 24.38 26.60
C LYS A 888 0.61 25.44 27.29
N PHE A 889 -0.62 25.64 26.82
CA PHE A 889 -1.63 26.50 27.44
C PHE A 889 -2.40 25.77 28.57
N GLY A 890 -2.11 24.47 28.79
CA GLY A 890 -2.64 23.71 29.91
C GLY A 890 -4.15 23.49 29.80
N ARG A 891 -4.88 23.70 30.91
CA ARG A 891 -6.32 23.37 31.00
C ARG A 891 -7.20 24.10 29.98
N GLU A 892 -6.78 25.27 29.53
CA GLU A 892 -7.52 26.08 28.55
C GLU A 892 -7.57 25.40 27.16
N ALA A 893 -6.62 24.51 26.88
CA ALA A 893 -6.59 23.73 25.64
C ALA A 893 -7.38 22.41 25.71
N LEU A 894 -7.99 22.06 26.85
CA LEU A 894 -8.66 20.77 27.05
C LEU A 894 -9.75 20.48 26.01
N GLY A 895 -10.63 21.45 25.74
CA GLY A 895 -11.69 21.29 24.73
C GLY A 895 -11.11 21.01 23.33
N PRO A 896 -10.30 21.93 22.78
CA PRO A 896 -9.65 21.74 21.48
C PRO A 896 -8.83 20.46 21.34
N LEU A 897 -8.10 20.07 22.40
CA LEU A 897 -7.32 18.83 22.41
C LEU A 897 -8.24 17.59 22.44
N THR A 898 -9.39 17.67 23.14
CA THR A 898 -10.40 16.60 23.14
C THR A 898 -11.07 16.48 21.78
N ASP A 899 -11.36 17.61 21.12
CA ASP A 899 -11.90 17.61 19.75
C ASP A 899 -10.90 16.97 18.77
N ALA A 900 -9.61 17.31 18.90
CA ALA A 900 -8.54 16.76 18.08
C ALA A 900 -8.31 15.25 18.25
N MET A 901 -8.83 14.63 19.33
CA MET A 901 -8.88 13.16 19.45
C MET A 901 -9.78 12.51 18.40
N HIS A 902 -10.54 13.28 17.63
CA HIS A 902 -11.42 12.79 16.57
C HIS A 902 -10.95 13.23 15.17
N ASP A 903 -9.73 13.75 15.04
CA ASP A 903 -9.15 14.13 13.73
C ASP A 903 -9.10 12.90 12.79
N PRO A 904 -9.35 13.03 11.47
CA PRO A 904 -9.24 11.91 10.55
C PRO A 904 -7.83 11.29 10.50
N ASP A 905 -6.78 12.07 10.79
CA ASP A 905 -5.40 11.59 10.76
C ASP A 905 -4.98 10.94 12.10
N PRO A 906 -4.52 9.67 12.09
CA PRO A 906 -4.13 8.97 13.32
C PRO A 906 -2.95 9.60 14.06
N HIS A 907 -2.00 10.23 13.37
CA HIS A 907 -0.85 10.90 14.01
C HIS A 907 -1.29 12.16 14.74
N VAL A 908 -2.26 12.89 14.17
CA VAL A 908 -2.88 14.05 14.81
C VAL A 908 -3.68 13.62 16.04
N ARG A 909 -4.49 12.56 15.93
CA ARG A 909 -5.20 11.97 17.09
C ARG A 909 -4.22 11.51 18.18
N ALA A 910 -3.14 10.84 17.81
CA ALA A 910 -2.12 10.40 18.75
C ALA A 910 -1.41 11.57 19.44
N ALA A 911 -1.10 12.65 18.71
CA ALA A 911 -0.50 13.86 19.28
C ALA A 911 -1.47 14.58 20.23
N ALA A 912 -2.77 14.56 19.93
CA ALA A 912 -3.81 15.09 20.82
C ALA A 912 -3.87 14.28 22.13
N VAL A 913 -3.90 12.95 22.02
CA VAL A 913 -3.89 12.03 23.17
C VAL A 913 -2.61 12.17 24.00
N GLU A 914 -1.45 12.34 23.36
CA GLU A 914 -0.19 12.57 24.07
C GLU A 914 -0.17 13.92 24.79
N SER A 915 -0.61 14.99 24.11
CA SER A 915 -0.68 16.33 24.69
C SER A 915 -1.70 16.41 25.84
N LEU A 916 -2.80 15.67 25.76
CA LEU A 916 -3.73 15.48 26.88
C LEU A 916 -3.05 14.74 28.04
N GLY A 917 -2.27 13.70 27.76
CA GLY A 917 -1.47 13.00 28.78
C GLY A 917 -0.52 13.92 29.55
N ASP A 918 0.02 14.96 28.91
CA ASP A 918 0.87 15.97 29.55
C ASP A 918 0.09 16.93 30.47
N ILE A 919 -1.25 17.00 30.37
CA ILE A 919 -2.13 17.75 31.29
C ILE A 919 -2.35 16.99 32.61
N GLY A 920 -2.25 15.65 32.59
CA GLY A 920 -2.28 14.79 33.78
C GLY A 920 -3.67 14.27 34.19
N LEU A 921 -3.87 13.98 35.47
CA LEU A 921 -5.04 13.22 36.00
C LEU A 921 -6.44 13.66 35.50
N PRO A 922 -6.74 14.95 35.24
CA PRO A 922 -8.07 15.36 34.77
C PRO A 922 -8.50 14.76 33.42
N VAL A 923 -7.58 14.17 32.64
CA VAL A 923 -7.88 13.59 31.33
C VAL A 923 -7.98 12.06 31.35
N LEU A 924 -7.92 11.42 32.52
CA LEU A 924 -7.82 9.96 32.64
C LEU A 924 -8.98 9.24 31.95
N ASP A 925 -10.20 9.76 32.07
CA ASP A 925 -11.39 9.17 31.43
C ASP A 925 -11.31 9.27 29.90
N GLN A 926 -10.81 10.39 29.37
CA GLN A 926 -10.58 10.57 27.93
C GLN A 926 -9.50 9.61 27.42
N LEU A 927 -8.43 9.41 28.18
CA LEU A 927 -7.38 8.44 27.83
C LEU A 927 -7.89 7.00 27.88
N ILE A 928 -8.75 6.65 28.85
CA ILE A 928 -9.40 5.33 28.93
C ILE A 928 -10.34 5.13 27.74
N ALA A 929 -11.11 6.16 27.35
CA ALA A 929 -11.95 6.11 26.16
C ALA A 929 -11.14 5.87 24.88
N ALA A 930 -9.96 6.49 24.76
CA ALA A 930 -9.06 6.30 23.62
C ALA A 930 -8.50 4.86 23.50
N LEU A 931 -8.56 4.05 24.56
CA LEU A 931 -8.24 2.61 24.47
C LEU A 931 -9.24 1.83 23.62
N LYS A 932 -10.43 2.38 23.38
CA LYS A 932 -11.46 1.81 22.50
C LYS A 932 -11.28 2.21 21.03
N ASP A 933 -10.30 3.07 20.72
CA ASP A 933 -10.10 3.54 19.34
C ASP A 933 -9.72 2.37 18.41
N PRO A 934 -10.26 2.31 17.18
CA PRO A 934 -9.91 1.27 16.21
C PRO A 934 -8.43 1.30 15.80
N ASP A 935 -7.74 2.44 15.88
CA ASP A 935 -6.34 2.58 15.50
C ASP A 935 -5.37 2.15 16.61
N GLY A 936 -4.39 1.32 16.26
CA GLY A 936 -3.40 0.80 17.20
C GLY A 936 -2.45 1.85 17.78
N SER A 937 -2.10 2.89 17.01
CA SER A 937 -1.19 3.96 17.44
C SER A 937 -1.82 4.86 18.50
N ILE A 938 -3.14 5.07 18.41
CA ILE A 938 -3.91 5.88 19.37
C ILE A 938 -4.13 5.12 20.66
N ARG A 939 -4.44 3.82 20.54
CA ARG A 939 -4.40 2.94 21.71
C ARG A 939 -3.01 3.04 22.35
N ALA A 940 -1.91 2.88 21.61
CA ALA A 940 -0.57 3.02 22.17
C ALA A 940 -0.27 4.40 22.80
N ALA A 941 -0.72 5.51 22.20
CA ALA A 941 -0.58 6.86 22.75
C ALA A 941 -1.39 7.01 24.05
N ALA A 942 -2.60 6.46 24.11
CA ALA A 942 -3.44 6.43 25.30
C ALA A 942 -2.79 5.58 26.39
N LEU A 943 -2.24 4.41 26.04
CA LEU A 943 -1.46 3.57 26.95
C LEU A 943 -0.25 4.33 27.53
N LYS A 944 0.49 5.06 26.69
CA LYS A 944 1.63 5.89 27.11
C LYS A 944 1.19 7.06 28.01
N GLY A 945 0.12 7.75 27.65
CA GLY A 945 -0.46 8.83 28.45
C GLY A 945 -0.92 8.35 29.83
N ILE A 946 -1.59 7.19 29.89
CA ILE A 946 -2.02 6.56 31.15
C ILE A 946 -0.80 6.15 31.99
N SER A 947 0.26 5.62 31.35
CA SER A 947 1.50 5.27 32.05
C SER A 947 2.19 6.49 32.67
N LYS A 948 2.19 7.65 31.98
CA LYS A 948 2.72 8.92 32.52
C LYS A 948 1.99 9.40 33.78
N ILE A 949 0.73 9.01 33.98
CA ILE A 949 -0.06 9.39 35.17
C ILE A 949 0.43 8.64 36.43
N GLY A 950 1.10 7.49 36.30
CA GLY A 950 1.75 6.77 37.40
C GLY A 950 0.82 5.90 38.26
N GLU A 951 1.20 5.62 39.52
CA GLU A 951 0.46 4.72 40.44
C GLU A 951 -1.05 5.00 40.58
N PRO A 952 -1.53 6.28 40.61
CA PRO A 952 -2.96 6.56 40.62
C PRO A 952 -3.68 6.00 39.38
N GLY A 953 -3.01 6.01 38.23
CA GLY A 953 -3.50 5.39 36.99
C GLY A 953 -3.54 3.87 37.08
N GLN A 954 -2.55 3.23 37.71
CA GLN A 954 -2.49 1.77 37.87
C GLN A 954 -3.65 1.24 38.72
N PHE A 955 -4.04 1.94 39.78
CA PHE A 955 -5.19 1.56 40.60
C PHE A 955 -6.49 1.58 39.78
N MET A 956 -6.70 2.64 38.99
CA MET A 956 -7.87 2.76 38.12
C MET A 956 -7.87 1.68 37.03
N LEU A 957 -6.72 1.34 36.45
CA LEU A 957 -6.58 0.25 35.49
C LEU A 957 -7.00 -1.11 36.05
N VAL A 958 -6.66 -1.44 37.31
CA VAL A 958 -7.11 -2.69 37.92
C VAL A 958 -8.64 -2.74 38.05
N GLN A 959 -9.29 -1.61 38.30
CA GLN A 959 -10.76 -1.55 38.34
C GLN A 959 -11.38 -1.73 36.95
N THR A 960 -10.70 -1.28 35.90
CA THR A 960 -11.14 -1.45 34.50
C THR A 960 -11.01 -2.90 34.00
N LEU A 961 -10.39 -3.83 34.75
CA LEU A 961 -10.43 -5.26 34.43
C LEU A 961 -11.83 -5.88 34.48
N ASP A 962 -12.79 -5.20 35.15
CA ASP A 962 -14.20 -5.59 35.22
C ASP A 962 -15.08 -4.72 34.28
N ASP A 963 -14.49 -3.93 33.37
CA ASP A 963 -15.25 -3.11 32.40
C ASP A 963 -16.19 -3.97 31.55
N LYS A 964 -17.38 -3.51 31.18
CA LYS A 964 -18.32 -4.33 30.39
C LYS A 964 -17.82 -4.63 28.97
N ASP A 965 -16.93 -3.79 28.45
CA ASP A 965 -16.38 -3.94 27.11
C ASP A 965 -15.18 -4.90 27.10
N ARG A 966 -15.37 -6.04 26.45
CA ARG A 966 -14.37 -7.11 26.29
C ARG A 966 -13.03 -6.60 25.78
N LYS A 967 -13.00 -5.64 24.83
CA LYS A 967 -11.74 -5.15 24.23
C LYS A 967 -10.93 -4.34 25.23
N VAL A 968 -11.62 -3.54 26.05
CA VAL A 968 -11.00 -2.69 27.06
C VAL A 968 -10.41 -3.55 28.16
N ARG A 969 -11.16 -4.53 28.68
CA ARG A 969 -10.64 -5.47 29.69
C ARG A 969 -9.38 -6.18 29.20
N ASN A 970 -9.36 -6.65 27.95
CA ASN A 970 -8.23 -7.39 27.39
C ASN A 970 -6.98 -6.49 27.19
N ALA A 971 -7.16 -5.25 26.72
CA ALA A 971 -6.08 -4.28 26.58
C ALA A 971 -5.49 -3.87 27.93
N VAL A 972 -6.35 -3.62 28.92
CA VAL A 972 -5.97 -3.32 30.30
C VAL A 972 -5.25 -4.50 30.95
N ALA A 973 -5.69 -5.74 30.71
CA ALA A 973 -5.01 -6.94 31.21
C ALA A 973 -3.59 -7.07 30.63
N ARG A 974 -3.39 -6.79 29.33
CA ARG A 974 -2.05 -6.78 28.72
C ARG A 974 -1.16 -5.70 29.32
N LEU A 975 -1.67 -4.49 29.52
CA LEU A 975 -0.92 -3.41 30.17
C LEU A 975 -0.42 -3.79 31.56
N LEU A 976 -1.32 -4.35 32.35
CA LEU A 976 -0.98 -4.76 33.70
C LEU A 976 0.12 -5.84 33.63
N GLU A 977 -0.01 -6.84 32.76
CA GLU A 977 1.04 -7.84 32.52
C GLU A 977 2.39 -7.24 32.08
N GLU A 978 2.39 -6.30 31.13
CA GLU A 978 3.60 -5.61 30.64
C GLU A 978 4.25 -4.72 31.70
N SER A 979 3.45 -4.08 32.55
CA SER A 979 3.94 -3.33 33.72
C SER A 979 4.55 -4.23 34.80
N GLY A 980 4.55 -5.55 34.60
CA GLY A 980 4.99 -6.55 35.57
C GLY A 980 4.04 -6.66 36.76
N TRP A 981 2.83 -6.11 36.64
CA TRP A 981 1.81 -6.19 37.68
C TRP A 981 1.46 -7.67 37.90
N LYS A 982 1.51 -8.08 39.16
CA LYS A 982 1.07 -9.40 39.60
C LYS A 982 -0.19 -9.22 40.43
N PRO A 983 -1.26 -9.97 40.15
CA PRO A 983 -2.48 -9.87 40.92
C PRO A 983 -2.18 -10.20 42.38
N LYS A 984 -2.44 -9.23 43.25
CA LYS A 984 -2.16 -9.35 44.69
C LYS A 984 -3.24 -10.16 45.39
N TYR A 985 -4.48 -10.02 44.93
CA TYR A 985 -5.63 -10.72 45.48
C TYR A 985 -6.18 -11.74 44.49
N THR A 986 -6.81 -12.78 45.03
CA THR A 986 -7.46 -13.82 44.24
C THR A 986 -8.54 -13.24 43.32
N THR A 987 -9.26 -12.20 43.76
CA THR A 987 -10.25 -11.48 42.95
C THR A 987 -9.64 -10.85 41.71
N ASP A 988 -8.52 -10.15 41.87
CA ASP A 988 -7.81 -9.51 40.75
C ASP A 988 -7.29 -10.55 39.78
N ARG A 989 -6.83 -11.70 40.30
CA ARG A 989 -6.39 -12.83 39.49
C ARG A 989 -7.55 -13.41 38.68
N LEU A 990 -8.74 -13.54 39.26
CA LEU A 990 -9.92 -14.06 38.58
C LEU A 990 -10.44 -13.07 37.53
N SER A 991 -10.54 -11.78 37.84
CA SER A 991 -10.90 -10.73 36.88
C SER A 991 -9.87 -10.62 35.75
N TYR A 992 -8.58 -10.75 36.05
CA TYR A 992 -7.52 -10.81 35.04
C TYR A 992 -7.66 -12.03 34.12
N LEU A 993 -7.88 -13.22 34.68
CA LEU A 993 -8.09 -14.45 33.90
C LEU A 993 -9.37 -14.37 33.05
N PHE A 994 -10.41 -13.74 33.58
CA PHE A 994 -11.67 -13.49 32.87
C PHE A 994 -11.48 -12.46 31.74
N ALA A 995 -10.76 -11.37 31.99
CA ALA A 995 -10.38 -10.38 30.98
C ALA A 995 -9.50 -10.96 29.85
N LYS A 996 -8.65 -11.95 30.17
CA LYS A 996 -7.86 -12.74 29.21
C LYS A 996 -8.63 -13.92 28.60
N GLU A 997 -9.89 -14.10 28.98
CA GLU A 997 -10.82 -15.12 28.48
C GLU A 997 -10.31 -16.56 28.64
N LYS A 998 -9.57 -16.81 29.73
CA LYS A 998 -9.05 -18.12 30.09
C LYS A 998 -10.10 -18.95 30.84
N PHE A 999 -11.21 -19.26 30.16
CA PHE A 999 -12.34 -19.98 30.74
C PHE A 999 -11.96 -21.39 31.23
N ASP A 1000 -11.06 -22.10 30.55
CA ASP A 1000 -10.59 -23.41 31.02
C ASP A 1000 -9.83 -23.32 32.36
N ASP A 1001 -9.04 -22.26 32.53
CA ASP A 1001 -8.37 -22.00 33.81
C ASP A 1001 -9.39 -21.65 34.90
N LEU A 1002 -10.43 -20.88 34.56
CA LEU A 1002 -11.52 -20.56 35.48
C LEU A 1002 -12.32 -21.82 35.86
N ILE A 1003 -12.61 -22.73 34.92
CA ILE A 1003 -13.29 -24.01 35.15
C ILE A 1003 -12.42 -24.91 36.05
N ARG A 1004 -11.11 -24.99 35.77
CA ARG A 1004 -10.17 -25.78 36.57
C ARG A 1004 -10.01 -25.24 38.00
N ILE A 1005 -10.14 -23.93 38.19
CA ILE A 1005 -10.16 -23.31 39.52
C ILE A 1005 -11.42 -23.72 40.30
N GLY A 1006 -12.54 -23.92 39.60
CA GLY A 1006 -13.77 -24.46 40.18
C GLY A 1006 -14.56 -23.44 41.01
N PRO A 1007 -15.15 -23.81 42.16
CA PRO A 1007 -16.08 -22.97 42.92
C PRO A 1007 -15.67 -21.49 43.16
N PRO A 1008 -14.38 -21.15 43.39
CA PRO A 1008 -13.97 -19.76 43.57
C PRO A 1008 -14.15 -18.85 42.35
N SER A 1009 -14.23 -19.39 41.12
CA SER A 1009 -14.42 -18.60 39.89
C SER A 1009 -15.90 -18.36 39.56
N VAL A 1010 -16.82 -18.98 40.30
CA VAL A 1010 -18.27 -18.95 40.04
C VAL A 1010 -18.82 -17.53 40.04
N ASP A 1011 -18.43 -16.68 41.00
CA ASP A 1011 -18.94 -15.30 41.07
C ASP A 1011 -18.45 -14.44 39.88
N THR A 1012 -17.20 -14.63 39.44
CA THR A 1012 -16.66 -13.94 38.26
C THR A 1012 -17.32 -14.41 36.97
N LEU A 1013 -17.52 -15.73 36.81
CA LEU A 1013 -18.25 -16.30 35.68
C LEU A 1013 -19.75 -15.92 35.71
N ALA A 1014 -20.36 -15.81 36.88
CA ALA A 1014 -21.74 -15.37 37.04
C ALA A 1014 -21.93 -13.91 36.62
N LYS A 1015 -20.95 -13.03 36.87
CA LYS A 1015 -20.95 -11.67 36.29
C LYS A 1015 -20.95 -11.74 34.75
N GLY A 1016 -20.17 -12.66 34.17
CA GLY A 1016 -20.09 -12.89 32.72
C GLY A 1016 -21.39 -13.32 32.06
N LEU A 1017 -22.37 -13.85 32.81
CA LEU A 1017 -23.73 -14.12 32.31
C LEU A 1017 -24.51 -12.86 31.91
N HIS A 1018 -24.08 -11.70 32.41
CA HIS A 1018 -24.66 -10.39 32.13
C HIS A 1018 -23.74 -9.50 31.29
N ASP A 1019 -22.70 -10.07 30.67
CA ASP A 1019 -21.79 -9.36 29.76
C ASP A 1019 -22.51 -8.91 28.49
N ASP A 1020 -22.08 -7.79 27.87
CA ASP A 1020 -22.71 -7.28 26.64
C ASP A 1020 -22.41 -8.20 25.44
N ASP A 1021 -21.28 -8.91 25.45
CA ASP A 1021 -20.88 -9.87 24.42
C ASP A 1021 -21.64 -11.21 24.57
N PRO A 1022 -22.43 -11.65 23.56
CA PRO A 1022 -23.15 -12.91 23.61
C PRO A 1022 -22.27 -14.14 23.81
N GLU A 1023 -21.05 -14.14 23.26
CA GLU A 1023 -20.11 -15.26 23.36
C GLU A 1023 -19.62 -15.41 24.80
N ILE A 1024 -19.32 -14.28 25.46
CA ILE A 1024 -18.92 -14.29 26.87
C ILE A 1024 -20.05 -14.79 27.76
N ARG A 1025 -21.31 -14.44 27.46
CA ARG A 1025 -22.48 -14.96 28.19
C ARG A 1025 -22.65 -16.46 28.02
N GLU A 1026 -22.47 -16.97 26.81
CA GLU A 1026 -22.57 -18.41 26.52
C GLU A 1026 -21.44 -19.18 27.19
N ARG A 1027 -20.20 -18.76 27.00
CA ARG A 1027 -19.03 -19.41 27.60
C ARG A 1027 -19.07 -19.37 29.12
N SER A 1028 -19.56 -18.27 29.71
CA SER A 1028 -19.78 -18.18 31.15
C SER A 1028 -20.86 -19.17 31.63
N ARG A 1029 -21.93 -19.36 30.86
CA ARG A 1029 -23.01 -20.33 31.16
C ARG A 1029 -22.51 -21.76 31.09
N ASP A 1030 -21.75 -22.09 30.04
CA ASP A 1030 -21.20 -23.43 29.85
C ASP A 1030 -20.17 -23.76 30.92
N ALA A 1031 -19.28 -22.80 31.22
CA ALA A 1031 -18.31 -22.94 32.31
C ALA A 1031 -19.01 -23.19 33.65
N LEU A 1032 -20.08 -22.45 33.95
CA LEU A 1032 -20.87 -22.66 35.16
C LEU A 1032 -21.62 -24.02 35.17
N ALA A 1033 -22.10 -24.49 34.02
CA ALA A 1033 -22.73 -25.80 33.90
C ALA A 1033 -21.74 -26.94 34.18
N VAL A 1034 -20.52 -26.86 33.61
CA VAL A 1034 -19.45 -27.82 33.85
C VAL A 1034 -19.01 -27.82 35.32
N ILE A 1035 -18.84 -26.63 35.92
CA ILE A 1035 -18.50 -26.52 37.35
C ILE A 1035 -19.64 -27.11 38.20
N ARG A 1036 -20.91 -26.91 37.86
CA ARG A 1036 -22.04 -27.49 38.59
C ARG A 1036 -22.05 -29.02 38.53
N ASP A 1037 -21.90 -29.59 37.34
CA ASP A 1037 -22.00 -31.04 37.14
C ASP A 1037 -20.79 -31.79 37.76
N SER A 1038 -19.63 -31.13 37.84
CA SER A 1038 -18.44 -31.64 38.54
C SER A 1038 -18.50 -31.54 40.08
N ILE A 1039 -19.46 -30.80 40.65
CA ILE A 1039 -19.70 -30.73 42.11
C ILE A 1039 -20.79 -31.73 42.54
N GLN A 1040 -21.68 -32.16 41.63
CA GLN A 1040 -22.77 -33.12 41.90
C GLN A 1040 -22.37 -34.60 41.66
N THR A 1041 -21.16 -34.84 41.16
CA THR A 1041 -20.49 -36.15 41.06
C THR A 1041 -19.42 -36.27 42.13
#